data_AF-R8VSU2-F1
#
_entry.id   AF-R8VSU2-F1
#
_cell.length_a   1.000
_cell.length_b   1.000
_cell.length_c   1.000
_cell.angle_alpha   90.00
_cell.angle_beta   90.00
_cell.angle_gamma   90.00
#
_symmetry.space_group_name_H-M   'P 1'
#
loop_
_entity.id
_entity.type
_entity.pdbx_description
1 polymer ?
#
loop_
_entity_poly.entity_id
_entity_poly.type
_entity_poly.pdbx_seq_one_letter_code
_entity_poly.pdbx_strand_id
1 'polypeptide(L)'
;MQEKNYIPLNKAIEAMGIYSRAVWLKKLEKAGIVPQETENGLSFERKDFDMLCELKAKHIEVGQLLDSLELALPANAQFELSTLLLDLGLAISSDDFLCTDQKKLVWCPYPLEAAMETIDLFCQWNSPQRVGYFTAKELERALFLRPGRVLPDICQGRVSPESCVEMDGYCYFTQSYGEKCIRIHQEYAWLTEDDDIQDSLLEQLQDEGYTCGRLNQYYIGFEDRVFCLYGERLRIRKRLKALLETENNEVDHILVDGKPYIEVMTCFAHFAPNPAFNQTDHRCRMDLWAFLERYPELEARKQGNVWYVPQELSKMQWYLLELFWMSYKTSDQIVGKVLAERLRPQMPVVIRELEGILKGDYTHAGVGVLQNFFLYSSKDLPQYSDQDMRQMIEYFTKSPLIDGKLFEKLTAQVYHKYPCKFHFLPGFKQRKKGSKTITAYTMEEFAVMAYCLFNPDYIVAQEIYEKVCESAKKAELWLYLCLHWISGIRSGDLCRLPILQPILPLKQVIQQIQDDTLRSETCREMLGRLEFHLANHPRKPNKTKSQLVPDLKLFFPESLKEHFGRLYLLVCAYRWDMPEERRNQPLYRGANRDQLTRFLGQLFVDQLGNRSFSSRAANKSFLQSLQNAESKNGNPIAGYFMATIARSHKIRYGEISKVTAAYLSDMKFFGETPEYFAAMMFERGVLSFIPYLMLQYLYGESYQQLSSQVQTNLIQKLDLSAHEVESFTTGCLKTMNNAQKNVRQLLAVKSQDEIREAFYTIGSGLGASRGMHSYCLRMALNERCQKRECLGCPYEMQTRADAYLLVGQYRKIRAAYTESVAQGDLAQQRKYQAILKRLLYVLYPILSVLQAQEPHGDLFQWMMEELKKK
;
A
#
# COMPACT_ATOMS: atom_id res chain seq x y z
N MET A 1 -17.43 8.93 50.00
CA MET A 1 -16.74 10.25 49.97
C MET A 1 -15.71 10.37 48.81
N GLN A 2 -15.69 9.46 47.83
CA GLN A 2 -14.73 9.44 46.71
C GLN A 2 -15.25 10.06 45.39
N GLU A 3 -16.52 10.45 45.30
CA GLU A 3 -17.12 10.98 44.06
C GLU A 3 -16.72 12.42 43.70
N LYS A 4 -16.02 13.17 44.58
CA LYS A 4 -15.72 14.59 44.32
C LYS A 4 -14.49 14.87 43.44
N ASN A 5 -13.63 13.87 43.20
CA ASN A 5 -12.34 14.09 42.53
C ASN A 5 -12.27 13.60 41.07
N TYR A 6 -13.33 13.02 40.53
CA TYR A 6 -13.34 12.47 39.18
C TYR A 6 -14.48 13.02 38.33
N ILE A 7 -14.19 13.35 37.07
CA ILE A 7 -15.15 13.84 36.09
C ILE A 7 -15.41 12.76 35.05
N PRO A 8 -16.64 12.26 34.93
CA PRO A 8 -16.98 11.27 33.91
C PRO A 8 -16.62 11.76 32.51
N LEU A 9 -16.01 10.89 31.70
CA LEU A 9 -15.53 11.22 30.36
C LEU A 9 -16.63 11.83 29.48
N ASN A 10 -17.89 11.38 29.59
CA ASN A 10 -19.00 11.94 28.82
C ASN A 10 -19.26 13.42 29.16
N LYS A 11 -19.16 13.80 30.44
CA LYS A 11 -19.28 15.21 30.85
C LYS A 11 -18.10 16.05 30.35
N ALA A 12 -16.90 15.47 30.35
CA ALA A 12 -15.72 16.15 29.82
C ALA A 12 -15.80 16.37 28.30
N ILE A 13 -16.29 15.37 27.55
CA ILE A 13 -16.54 15.46 26.10
C ILE A 13 -17.54 16.57 25.79
N GLU A 14 -18.64 16.64 26.55
CA GLU A 14 -19.69 17.65 26.39
C GLU A 14 -19.15 19.07 26.66
N ALA A 15 -18.46 19.28 27.78
CA ALA A 15 -17.87 20.58 28.12
C ALA A 15 -16.83 21.05 27.09
N MET A 16 -16.08 20.11 26.50
CA MET A 16 -15.05 20.42 25.52
C MET A 16 -15.59 20.53 24.09
N GLY A 17 -16.82 20.08 23.81
CA GLY A 17 -17.39 20.07 22.46
C GLY A 17 -16.72 19.05 21.54
N ILE A 18 -16.35 17.89 22.10
CA ILE A 18 -15.58 16.84 21.40
C ILE A 18 -16.53 15.94 20.61
N TYR A 19 -16.24 15.74 19.32
CA TYR A 19 -17.08 14.93 18.42
C TYR A 19 -16.68 13.46 18.42
N SER A 20 -15.39 13.17 18.55
CA SER A 20 -14.78 11.84 18.47
C SER A 20 -13.97 11.54 19.72
N ARG A 21 -14.61 10.81 20.64
CA ARG A 21 -13.99 10.26 21.86
C ARG A 21 -12.66 9.57 21.59
N ALA A 22 -12.57 8.73 20.56
CA ALA A 22 -11.38 7.93 20.28
C ALA A 22 -10.18 8.78 19.83
N VAL A 23 -10.43 9.83 19.04
CA VAL A 23 -9.38 10.74 18.55
C VAL A 23 -8.85 11.57 19.70
N TRP A 24 -9.75 12.13 20.51
CA TRP A 24 -9.38 12.96 21.64
C TRP A 24 -8.59 12.19 22.71
N LEU A 25 -9.04 10.98 23.08
CA LEU A 25 -8.34 10.14 24.05
C LEU A 25 -6.91 9.80 23.60
N LYS A 26 -6.71 9.47 22.32
CA LYS A 26 -5.38 9.17 21.79
C LYS A 26 -4.46 10.40 21.79
N LYS A 27 -5.03 11.60 21.63
CA LYS A 27 -4.30 12.86 21.69
C LYS A 27 -3.86 13.17 23.12
N LEU A 28 -4.77 13.00 24.08
CA LEU A 28 -4.50 13.16 25.50
C LEU A 28 -3.47 12.13 26.00
N GLU A 29 -3.55 10.87 25.53
CA GLU A 29 -2.58 9.82 25.87
C GLU A 29 -1.15 10.20 25.46
N LYS A 30 -0.96 10.83 24.30
CA LYS A 30 0.36 11.34 23.88
C LYS A 30 0.87 12.47 24.77
N ALA A 31 -0.04 13.25 25.37
CA ALA A 31 0.27 14.31 26.33
C ALA A 31 0.37 13.77 27.77
N GLY A 32 0.27 12.45 27.98
CA GLY A 32 0.33 11.82 29.30
C GLY A 32 -0.94 11.93 30.14
N ILE A 33 -2.05 12.39 29.56
CA ILE A 33 -3.35 12.53 30.25
C ILE A 33 -4.22 11.32 29.90
N VAL A 34 -4.42 10.42 30.87
CA VAL A 34 -5.15 9.16 30.66
C VAL A 34 -6.32 9.07 31.65
N PRO A 35 -7.57 8.98 31.17
CA PRO A 35 -8.70 8.76 32.06
C PRO A 35 -8.64 7.38 32.71
N GLN A 36 -9.03 7.32 33.97
CA GLN A 36 -8.98 6.12 34.80
C GLN A 36 -10.34 5.43 34.86
N GLU A 37 -10.35 4.13 35.06
CA GLU A 37 -11.57 3.35 35.23
C GLU A 37 -12.10 3.52 36.67
N THR A 38 -13.33 4.00 36.79
CA THR A 38 -14.03 4.25 38.07
C THR A 38 -15.35 3.47 38.10
N GLU A 39 -16.05 3.44 39.24
CA GLU A 39 -17.36 2.77 39.38
C GLU A 39 -18.41 3.27 38.37
N ASN A 40 -18.26 4.50 37.86
CA ASN A 40 -19.13 5.12 36.86
C ASN A 40 -18.55 5.08 35.43
N GLY A 41 -17.52 4.25 35.18
CA GLY A 41 -16.82 4.15 33.89
C GLY A 41 -15.55 5.00 33.83
N LEU A 42 -15.10 5.32 32.61
CA LEU A 42 -13.91 6.13 32.37
C LEU A 42 -14.11 7.58 32.84
N SER A 43 -13.22 8.07 33.70
CA SER A 43 -13.27 9.41 34.29
C SER A 43 -11.89 10.07 34.31
N PHE A 44 -11.85 11.40 34.15
CA PHE A 44 -10.64 12.20 34.36
C PHE A 44 -10.49 12.58 35.82
N GLU A 45 -9.26 12.75 36.28
CA GLU A 45 -9.01 13.48 37.53
C GLU A 45 -9.50 14.92 37.38
N ARG A 46 -10.09 15.47 38.44
CA ARG A 46 -10.62 16.83 38.45
C ARG A 46 -9.55 17.86 38.04
N LYS A 47 -8.31 17.65 38.48
CA LYS A 47 -7.15 18.48 38.14
C LYS A 47 -6.88 18.54 36.63
N ASP A 48 -6.89 17.40 35.95
CA ASP A 48 -6.64 17.33 34.51
C ASP A 48 -7.77 17.97 33.72
N PHE A 49 -9.02 17.77 34.16
CA PHE A 49 -10.19 18.39 33.54
C PHE A 49 -10.18 19.91 33.70
N ASP A 50 -9.89 20.42 34.90
CA ASP A 50 -9.84 21.86 35.17
C ASP A 50 -8.69 22.52 34.37
N MET A 51 -7.53 21.87 34.24
CA MET A 51 -6.43 22.31 33.37
C MET A 51 -6.86 22.43 31.91
N LEU A 52 -7.57 21.44 31.37
CA LEU A 52 -8.08 21.49 30.00
C LEU A 52 -9.11 22.62 29.82
N CYS A 53 -9.93 22.90 30.82
CA CYS A 53 -10.91 24.00 30.78
C CYS A 53 -10.19 25.36 30.75
N GLU A 54 -9.17 25.52 31.59
CA GLU A 54 -8.35 26.72 31.62
C GLU A 54 -7.60 26.93 30.31
N LEU A 55 -7.01 25.86 29.75
CA LEU A 55 -6.34 25.90 28.47
C LEU A 55 -7.29 26.30 27.33
N LYS A 56 -8.52 25.79 27.33
CA LYS A 56 -9.56 26.16 26.36
C LYS A 56 -9.98 27.62 26.50
N ALA A 57 -10.14 28.12 27.73
CA ALA A 57 -10.52 29.50 27.99
C ALA A 57 -9.43 30.52 27.58
N LYS A 58 -8.16 30.09 27.56
CA LYS A 58 -7.01 30.91 27.16
C LYS A 58 -6.76 30.98 25.66
N HIS A 59 -7.62 30.38 24.83
CA HIS A 59 -7.46 30.40 23.38
C HIS A 59 -8.78 30.71 22.69
N ILE A 60 -8.71 31.37 21.53
CA ILE A 60 -9.83 31.58 20.62
C ILE A 60 -9.50 30.98 19.26
N GLU A 61 -10.49 30.40 18.60
CA GLU A 61 -10.33 29.91 17.23
C GLU A 61 -10.19 31.09 16.27
N VAL A 62 -9.28 31.03 15.30
CA VAL A 62 -9.07 32.12 14.33
C VAL A 62 -10.36 32.49 13.58
N GLY A 63 -11.21 31.52 13.23
CA GLY A 63 -12.52 31.80 12.62
C GLY A 63 -13.41 32.65 13.52
N GLN A 64 -13.51 32.31 14.81
CA GLN A 64 -14.28 33.06 15.80
C GLN A 64 -13.67 34.44 16.07
N LEU A 65 -12.34 34.56 16.01
CA LEU A 65 -11.66 35.84 16.11
C LEU A 65 -12.05 36.74 14.92
N LEU A 66 -11.99 36.23 13.69
CA LEU A 66 -12.40 36.98 12.50
C LEU A 66 -13.87 37.40 12.54
N ASP A 67 -14.75 36.51 13.01
CA ASP A 67 -16.17 36.81 13.21
C ASP A 67 -16.34 37.94 14.24
N SER A 68 -15.55 37.96 15.32
CA SER A 68 -15.62 39.01 16.34
C SER A 68 -15.05 40.35 15.87
N LEU A 69 -14.22 40.35 14.82
CA LEU A 69 -13.71 41.55 14.13
C LEU A 69 -14.58 41.97 12.94
N GLU A 70 -15.70 41.28 12.67
CA GLU A 70 -16.56 41.50 11.50
C GLU A 70 -15.84 41.40 10.14
N LEU A 71 -14.76 40.60 10.07
CA LEU A 71 -13.91 40.46 8.87
C LEU A 71 -14.31 39.24 8.02
N ALA A 72 -15.04 39.48 6.93
CA ALA A 72 -15.45 38.45 5.98
C ALA A 72 -14.36 38.12 4.94
N LEU A 73 -13.36 37.33 5.33
CA LEU A 73 -12.31 36.86 4.41
C LEU A 73 -12.74 35.61 3.63
N PRO A 74 -12.42 35.49 2.32
CA PRO A 74 -12.64 34.25 1.58
C PRO A 74 -11.74 33.11 2.12
N ALA A 75 -12.15 31.85 1.91
CA ALA A 75 -11.51 30.69 2.53
C ALA A 75 -10.00 30.54 2.23
N ASN A 76 -9.53 30.99 1.06
CA ASN A 76 -8.11 31.01 0.74
C ASN A 76 -7.34 32.06 1.55
N ALA A 77 -7.91 33.26 1.74
CA ALA A 77 -7.31 34.31 2.55
C ALA A 77 -7.29 33.93 4.04
N GLN A 78 -8.34 33.28 4.54
CA GLN A 78 -8.35 32.74 5.91
C GLN A 78 -7.26 31.69 6.14
N PHE A 79 -7.01 30.84 5.14
CA PHE A 79 -5.94 29.84 5.20
C PHE A 79 -4.55 30.50 5.17
N GLU A 80 -4.33 31.48 4.29
CA GLU A 80 -3.08 32.26 4.23
C GLU A 80 -2.81 32.97 5.56
N LEU A 81 -3.83 33.63 6.13
CA LEU A 81 -3.75 34.27 7.44
C LEU A 81 -3.44 33.27 8.57
N SER A 82 -4.11 32.11 8.58
CA SER A 82 -3.86 31.07 9.57
C SER A 82 -2.42 30.54 9.50
N THR A 83 -1.87 30.46 8.29
CA THR A 83 -0.47 30.06 8.07
C THR A 83 0.49 31.14 8.57
N LEU A 84 0.21 32.41 8.28
CA LEU A 84 0.98 33.54 8.78
C LEU A 84 1.04 33.58 10.31
N LEU A 85 -0.10 33.40 10.99
CA LEU A 85 -0.17 33.38 12.45
C LEU A 85 0.63 32.21 13.06
N LEU A 86 0.64 31.05 12.40
CA LEU A 86 1.46 29.90 12.80
C LEU A 86 2.97 30.17 12.59
N ASP A 87 3.35 30.73 11.44
CA ASP A 87 4.75 31.04 11.10
C ASP A 87 5.36 32.10 12.04
N LEU A 88 4.54 33.03 12.52
CA LEU A 88 4.93 34.04 13.51
C LEU A 88 4.87 33.52 14.96
N GLY A 89 4.43 32.28 15.18
CA GLY A 89 4.27 31.71 16.52
C GLY A 89 3.14 32.35 17.35
N LEU A 90 2.22 33.07 16.70
CA LEU A 90 1.07 33.75 17.31
C LEU A 90 -0.17 32.86 17.40
N ALA A 91 -0.08 31.62 16.92
CA ALA A 91 -1.14 30.65 17.01
C ALA A 91 -0.60 29.23 17.15
N ILE A 92 -1.48 28.31 17.54
CA ILE A 92 -1.21 26.88 17.62
C ILE A 92 -2.17 26.11 16.72
N SER A 93 -1.66 25.03 16.15
CA SER A 93 -2.44 24.16 15.28
C SER A 93 -3.39 23.31 16.10
N SER A 94 -4.50 22.89 15.48
CA SER A 94 -5.41 21.91 16.08
C SER A 94 -4.74 20.58 16.39
N ASP A 95 -3.60 20.24 15.77
CA ASP A 95 -2.90 18.99 16.09
C ASP A 95 -2.18 19.08 17.44
N ASP A 96 -1.72 20.28 17.81
CA ASP A 96 -1.01 20.57 19.05
C ASP A 96 -1.95 21.02 20.19
N PHE A 97 -3.15 21.53 19.87
CA PHE A 97 -4.09 22.05 20.86
C PHE A 97 -4.97 20.98 21.53
N LEU A 98 -4.71 20.61 22.79
CA LEU A 98 -5.33 19.46 23.47
C LEU A 98 -6.87 19.53 23.63
N CYS A 99 -7.48 20.70 23.54
CA CYS A 99 -8.90 20.91 23.85
C CYS A 99 -9.86 20.70 22.67
N THR A 100 -9.38 20.17 21.54
CA THR A 100 -10.20 19.85 20.36
C THR A 100 -9.76 18.54 19.70
N ASP A 101 -10.72 17.82 19.11
CA ASP A 101 -10.51 16.65 18.25
C ASP A 101 -10.70 16.96 16.75
N GLN A 102 -11.13 18.18 16.45
CA GLN A 102 -11.27 18.67 15.08
C GLN A 102 -9.88 18.98 14.49
N LYS A 103 -9.76 18.84 13.17
CA LYS A 103 -8.50 19.02 12.43
C LYS A 103 -8.54 20.29 11.59
N LYS A 104 -7.36 20.85 11.31
CA LYS A 104 -7.15 22.03 10.46
C LYS A 104 -7.74 23.32 11.03
N LEU A 105 -7.93 23.39 12.34
CA LEU A 105 -8.26 24.62 13.04
C LEU A 105 -6.99 25.25 13.58
N VAL A 106 -6.99 26.56 13.72
CA VAL A 106 -5.87 27.34 14.27
C VAL A 106 -6.42 28.18 15.42
N TRP A 107 -5.68 28.22 16.52
CA TRP A 107 -6.10 28.82 17.77
C TRP A 107 -5.09 29.86 18.22
N CYS A 108 -5.55 31.08 18.50
CA CYS A 108 -4.71 32.15 19.03
C CYS A 108 -4.79 32.14 20.57
N PRO A 109 -3.64 32.13 21.27
CA PRO A 109 -3.60 32.32 22.72
C PRO A 109 -3.90 33.78 23.07
N TYR A 110 -4.56 34.01 24.21
CA TYR A 110 -4.58 35.35 24.81
C TYR A 110 -3.21 35.71 25.41
N PRO A 111 -2.80 36.98 25.34
CA PRO A 111 -3.58 38.13 24.88
C PRO A 111 -3.46 38.32 23.35
N LEU A 112 -4.50 38.89 22.71
CA LEU A 112 -4.69 38.81 21.25
C LEU A 112 -4.11 39.99 20.46
N GLU A 113 -3.47 40.96 21.11
CA GLU A 113 -3.07 42.22 20.48
C GLU A 113 -2.15 41.98 19.27
N ALA A 114 -1.11 41.15 19.42
CA ALA A 114 -0.19 40.83 18.33
C ALA A 114 -0.86 40.07 17.17
N ALA A 115 -1.84 39.22 17.49
CA ALA A 115 -2.60 38.49 16.47
C ALA A 115 -3.53 39.45 15.70
N MET A 116 -4.20 40.38 16.40
CA MET A 116 -5.05 41.40 15.79
C MET A 116 -4.25 42.36 14.90
N GLU A 117 -3.10 42.86 15.37
CA GLU A 117 -2.21 43.70 14.57
C GLU A 117 -1.73 42.98 13.29
N THR A 118 -1.45 41.68 13.39
CA THR A 118 -1.07 40.84 12.24
C THR A 118 -2.24 40.66 11.26
N ILE A 119 -3.48 40.52 11.76
CA ILE A 119 -4.68 40.40 10.93
C ILE A 119 -4.91 41.70 10.16
N ASP A 120 -4.81 42.86 10.81
CA ASP A 120 -4.97 44.16 10.16
C ASP A 120 -3.91 44.36 9.06
N LEU A 121 -2.66 44.03 9.36
CA LEU A 121 -1.57 44.11 8.38
C LEU A 121 -1.78 43.13 7.22
N PHE A 122 -2.23 41.90 7.48
CA PHE A 122 -2.60 40.95 6.42
C PHE A 122 -3.68 41.53 5.49
N CYS A 123 -4.72 42.16 6.03
CA CYS A 123 -5.78 42.78 5.26
C CYS A 123 -5.28 43.94 4.40
N GLN A 124 -4.39 44.78 4.92
CA GLN A 124 -3.78 45.89 4.18
C GLN A 124 -2.91 45.42 3.01
N TRP A 125 -2.23 44.28 3.15
CA TRP A 125 -1.29 43.77 2.13
C TRP A 125 -1.90 42.74 1.16
N ASN A 126 -3.14 42.32 1.39
CA ASN A 126 -3.92 41.49 0.47
C ASN A 126 -4.67 42.36 -0.56
N SER A 127 -3.93 43.27 -1.17
CA SER A 127 -4.41 44.36 -2.03
C SER A 127 -4.82 43.89 -3.43
N PRO A 128 -5.78 44.55 -4.10
CA PRO A 128 -6.06 44.30 -5.51
C PRO A 128 -4.90 44.77 -6.41
N GLN A 129 -4.70 44.15 -7.56
CA GLN A 129 -3.63 44.50 -8.50
C GLN A 129 -3.72 45.96 -8.96
N ARG A 130 -2.58 46.64 -9.06
CA ARG A 130 -2.51 48.05 -9.48
C ARG A 130 -1.34 48.28 -10.42
N VAL A 131 -1.58 49.00 -11.51
CA VAL A 131 -0.56 49.31 -12.51
C VAL A 131 0.51 50.21 -11.89
N GLY A 132 1.79 49.86 -12.07
CA GLY A 132 2.93 50.62 -11.57
C GLY A 132 3.34 50.29 -10.12
N TYR A 133 2.79 49.23 -9.53
CA TYR A 133 3.12 48.77 -8.18
C TYR A 133 3.11 47.24 -8.13
N PHE A 134 3.73 46.65 -7.09
CA PHE A 134 3.67 45.21 -6.83
C PHE A 134 2.85 44.94 -5.57
N THR A 135 1.84 44.08 -5.69
CA THR A 135 1.23 43.43 -4.51
C THR A 135 2.19 42.40 -3.92
N ALA A 136 1.98 42.01 -2.65
CA ALA A 136 2.77 40.94 -2.03
C ALA A 136 2.73 39.64 -2.84
N LYS A 137 1.55 39.30 -3.39
CA LYS A 137 1.36 38.11 -4.24
C LYS A 137 2.06 38.20 -5.59
N GLU A 138 2.10 39.38 -6.22
CA GLU A 138 2.83 39.57 -7.47
C GLU A 138 4.34 39.47 -7.27
N LEU A 139 4.83 40.05 -6.18
CA LEU A 139 6.25 39.97 -5.84
C LEU A 139 6.66 38.53 -5.49
N GLU A 140 5.86 37.80 -4.72
CA GLU A 140 6.07 36.37 -4.44
C GLU A 140 6.19 35.54 -5.71
N ARG A 141 5.26 35.75 -6.66
CA ARG A 141 5.27 35.05 -7.96
C ARG A 141 6.50 35.40 -8.77
N ALA A 142 6.88 36.68 -8.81
CA ALA A 142 8.04 37.14 -9.58
C ALA A 142 9.37 36.61 -9.01
N LEU A 143 9.41 36.35 -7.71
CA LEU A 143 10.56 35.81 -6.97
C LEU A 143 10.50 34.29 -6.77
N PHE A 144 9.52 33.60 -7.37
CA PHE A 144 9.29 32.16 -7.19
C PHE A 144 9.19 31.72 -5.72
N LEU A 145 8.70 32.59 -4.84
CA LEU A 145 8.50 32.31 -3.42
C LEU A 145 7.18 31.56 -3.19
N ARG A 146 7.12 30.83 -2.07
CA ARG A 146 5.85 30.22 -1.62
C ARG A 146 4.84 31.34 -1.28
N PRO A 147 3.54 31.15 -1.61
CA PRO A 147 2.51 32.11 -1.25
C PRO A 147 2.51 32.40 0.25
N GLY A 148 2.45 33.68 0.64
CA GLY A 148 2.46 34.14 2.03
C GLY A 148 3.85 34.29 2.66
N ARG A 149 4.95 34.01 1.96
CA ARG A 149 6.33 34.15 2.49
C ARG A 149 6.75 35.61 2.73
N VAL A 150 6.16 36.57 2.03
CA VAL A 150 6.57 37.98 2.08
C VAL A 150 6.03 38.71 3.29
N LEU A 151 4.81 38.38 3.72
CA LEU A 151 4.15 39.03 4.85
C LEU A 151 4.93 38.88 6.17
N PRO A 152 5.50 37.71 6.52
CA PRO A 152 6.38 37.59 7.69
C PRO A 152 7.56 38.56 7.68
N ASP A 153 8.20 38.80 6.53
CA ASP A 153 9.35 39.72 6.44
C ASP A 153 8.91 41.18 6.63
N ILE A 154 7.68 41.52 6.20
CA ILE A 154 7.06 42.82 6.49
C ILE A 154 6.75 42.94 7.98
N CYS A 155 6.09 41.94 8.59
CA CYS A 155 5.75 41.93 10.02
C CYS A 155 7.00 42.05 10.91
N GLN A 156 8.13 41.49 10.48
CA GLN A 156 9.41 41.56 11.19
C GLN A 156 10.17 42.87 10.93
N GLY A 157 9.58 43.83 10.21
CA GLY A 157 10.16 45.16 9.96
C GLY A 157 11.36 45.15 9.02
N ARG A 158 11.53 44.11 8.20
CA ARG A 158 12.69 43.97 7.32
C ARG A 158 12.58 44.79 6.03
N VAL A 159 11.38 45.30 5.72
CA VAL A 159 11.13 46.16 4.56
C VAL A 159 11.07 47.62 5.02
N SER A 160 11.87 48.48 4.39
CA SER A 160 11.83 49.93 4.65
C SER A 160 10.47 50.53 4.26
N PRO A 161 9.91 51.45 5.07
CA PRO A 161 8.68 52.18 4.71
C PRO A 161 8.76 52.90 3.35
N GLU A 162 9.95 53.36 2.94
CA GLU A 162 10.17 54.04 1.65
C GLU A 162 10.00 53.11 0.44
N SER A 163 10.10 51.79 0.65
CA SER A 163 9.89 50.77 -0.37
C SER A 163 8.41 50.50 -0.63
N CYS A 164 7.54 51.05 0.22
CA CYS A 164 6.11 50.78 0.27
C CYS A 164 5.32 52.06 0.04
N VAL A 165 4.10 51.93 -0.49
CA VAL A 165 3.15 53.03 -0.61
C VAL A 165 1.79 52.54 -0.14
N GLU A 166 1.17 53.33 0.73
CA GLU A 166 -0.22 53.13 1.13
C GLU A 166 -1.14 53.91 0.19
N MET A 167 -2.12 53.23 -0.40
CA MET A 167 -3.12 53.83 -1.28
C MET A 167 -4.47 53.17 -1.03
N ASP A 168 -5.50 53.98 -0.81
CA ASP A 168 -6.88 53.51 -0.64
C ASP A 168 -7.04 52.46 0.48
N GLY A 169 -6.24 52.57 1.56
CA GLY A 169 -6.23 51.64 2.69
C GLY A 169 -5.48 50.32 2.45
N TYR A 170 -4.76 50.22 1.33
CA TYR A 170 -3.95 49.07 0.97
C TYR A 170 -2.48 49.43 0.83
N CYS A 171 -1.61 48.47 1.16
CA CYS A 171 -0.17 48.60 1.04
C CYS A 171 0.33 47.92 -0.25
N TYR A 172 1.26 48.59 -0.92
CA TYR A 172 1.90 48.11 -2.14
C TYR A 172 3.41 48.32 -2.08
N PHE A 173 4.17 47.47 -2.76
CA PHE A 173 5.57 47.76 -3.04
C PHE A 173 5.68 48.70 -4.24
N THR A 174 6.59 49.67 -4.16
CA THR A 174 6.93 50.52 -5.31
C THR A 174 7.46 49.68 -6.47
N GLN A 175 7.20 50.09 -7.71
CA GLN A 175 7.74 49.42 -8.89
C GLN A 175 9.27 49.30 -8.84
N SER A 176 9.95 50.38 -8.43
CA SER A 176 11.41 50.40 -8.31
C SER A 176 11.92 49.37 -7.30
N TYR A 177 11.25 49.20 -6.17
CA TYR A 177 11.63 48.20 -5.17
C TYR A 177 11.35 46.77 -5.65
N GLY A 178 10.19 46.50 -6.25
CA GLY A 178 9.86 45.19 -6.79
C GLY A 178 10.83 44.75 -7.89
N GLU A 179 11.14 45.62 -8.84
CA GLU A 179 12.14 45.37 -9.89
C GLU A 179 13.55 45.14 -9.30
N LYS A 180 13.90 45.87 -8.25
CA LYS A 180 15.17 45.70 -7.53
C LYS A 180 15.25 44.34 -6.85
N CYS A 181 14.20 43.89 -6.16
CA CYS A 181 14.11 42.54 -5.59
C CYS A 181 14.23 41.46 -6.67
N ILE A 182 13.53 41.61 -7.80
CA ILE A 182 13.58 40.65 -8.91
C ILE A 182 14.98 40.59 -9.53
N ARG A 183 15.61 41.74 -9.76
CA ARG A 183 16.97 41.81 -10.30
C ARG A 183 17.97 41.14 -9.37
N ILE A 184 17.93 41.47 -8.08
CA ILE A 184 18.78 40.83 -7.06
C ILE A 184 18.51 39.33 -7.02
N HIS A 185 17.24 38.92 -7.09
CA HIS A 185 16.91 37.50 -7.17
C HIS A 185 17.47 36.83 -8.42
N GLN A 186 17.35 37.43 -9.59
CA GLN A 186 17.91 36.85 -10.82
C GLN A 186 19.45 36.82 -10.81
N GLU A 187 20.10 37.85 -10.28
CA GLU A 187 21.56 37.95 -10.20
C GLU A 187 22.15 36.97 -9.16
N TYR A 188 21.40 36.65 -8.10
CA TYR A 188 21.96 35.99 -6.92
C TYR A 188 21.21 34.71 -6.43
N ALA A 189 20.05 34.29 -6.99
CA ALA A 189 19.17 33.25 -6.39
C ALA A 189 19.67 31.80 -6.45
N TRP A 190 20.82 31.56 -7.08
CA TRP A 190 21.44 30.23 -7.14
C TRP A 190 22.62 30.10 -6.17
N LEU A 191 22.52 30.66 -4.97
CA LEU A 191 23.51 30.61 -3.91
C LEU A 191 23.02 29.70 -2.77
N THR A 192 23.87 28.78 -2.31
CA THR A 192 23.63 27.96 -1.11
C THR A 192 24.35 28.59 0.08
N GLU A 193 23.70 28.51 1.24
CA GLU A 193 24.12 28.87 2.60
C GLU A 193 25.60 28.60 2.90
N ASP A 194 26.31 29.64 3.36
CA ASP A 194 27.44 29.57 4.29
C ASP A 194 27.48 30.95 4.99
N ASP A 195 26.79 31.07 6.13
CA ASP A 195 26.69 32.32 6.91
C ASP A 195 27.99 32.64 7.68
N ASP A 196 29.01 31.80 7.57
CA ASP A 196 30.21 31.77 8.42
C ASP A 196 31.47 32.40 7.79
N ILE A 197 31.39 33.09 6.65
CA ILE A 197 32.56 33.78 6.09
C ILE A 197 32.83 35.06 6.90
N GLN A 198 33.93 35.06 7.65
CA GLN A 198 34.40 36.22 8.40
C GLN A 198 34.78 37.39 7.47
N ASP A 199 34.58 38.63 7.94
CA ASP A 199 34.80 39.84 7.13
C ASP A 199 36.27 40.00 6.69
N SER A 200 37.22 39.53 7.52
CA SER A 200 38.65 39.50 7.19
C SER A 200 38.97 38.66 5.95
N LEU A 201 38.31 37.51 5.78
CA LEU A 201 38.46 36.64 4.60
C LEU A 201 37.78 37.25 3.37
N LEU A 202 36.70 38.01 3.56
CA LEU A 202 36.01 38.69 2.48
C LEU A 202 36.85 39.83 1.90
N GLU A 203 37.48 40.65 2.75
CA GLU A 203 38.42 41.70 2.34
C GLU A 203 39.63 41.09 1.61
N GLN A 204 40.17 39.99 2.12
CA GLN A 204 41.29 39.30 1.48
C GLN A 204 40.93 38.76 0.08
N LEU A 205 39.72 38.24 -0.12
CA LEU A 205 39.26 37.79 -1.44
C LEU A 205 39.07 38.96 -2.42
N GLN A 206 38.61 40.11 -1.94
CA GLN A 206 38.46 41.32 -2.75
C GLN A 206 39.84 41.87 -3.17
N ASP A 207 40.81 41.88 -2.26
CA ASP A 207 42.19 42.28 -2.55
C ASP A 207 42.88 41.31 -3.53
N GLU A 208 42.50 40.03 -3.51
CA GLU A 208 42.93 39.01 -4.49
C GLU A 208 42.21 39.14 -5.86
N GLY A 209 41.33 40.13 -6.02
CA GLY A 209 40.67 40.47 -7.28
C GLY A 209 39.39 39.68 -7.58
N TYR A 210 38.82 38.97 -6.59
CA TYR A 210 37.54 38.29 -6.74
C TYR A 210 36.36 39.25 -6.59
N THR A 211 35.31 39.03 -7.39
CA THR A 211 34.09 39.84 -7.34
C THR A 211 33.10 39.23 -6.35
N CYS A 212 33.29 39.56 -5.07
CA CYS A 212 32.45 39.15 -3.93
C CYS A 212 32.20 40.29 -2.94
N GLY A 213 31.17 40.19 -2.10
CA GLY A 213 30.84 41.22 -1.08
C GLY A 213 29.67 40.84 -0.17
N ARG A 214 29.31 41.73 0.77
CA ARG A 214 28.06 41.64 1.54
C ARG A 214 27.00 42.56 0.95
N LEU A 215 25.76 42.07 0.86
CA LEU A 215 24.61 42.90 0.53
C LEU A 215 24.12 43.57 1.82
N ASN A 216 24.65 44.74 2.13
CA ASN A 216 24.31 45.52 3.34
C ASN A 216 22.86 46.05 3.36
N GLN A 217 21.99 45.62 2.44
CA GLN A 217 20.58 46.02 2.37
C GLN A 217 19.73 44.76 2.21
N TYR A 218 18.73 44.61 3.08
CA TYR A 218 17.78 43.52 3.04
C TYR A 218 16.83 43.66 1.83
N TYR A 219 16.54 42.55 1.16
CA TYR A 219 15.54 42.48 0.10
C TYR A 219 14.65 41.25 0.31
N ILE A 220 13.39 41.38 -0.06
CA ILE A 220 12.45 40.26 0.00
C ILE A 220 12.98 39.08 -0.84
N GLY A 221 13.05 37.91 -0.21
CA GLY A 221 13.60 36.70 -0.80
C GLY A 221 15.13 36.55 -0.70
N PHE A 222 15.84 37.50 -0.06
CA PHE A 222 17.27 37.46 0.20
C PHE A 222 17.59 37.88 1.64
N GLU A 223 18.24 37.00 2.39
CA GLU A 223 18.78 37.32 3.72
C GLU A 223 20.18 37.93 3.60
N ASP A 224 20.64 38.61 4.66
CA ASP A 224 21.98 39.23 4.74
C ASP A 224 23.07 38.15 4.63
N ARG A 225 23.62 37.98 3.43
CA ARG A 225 24.56 36.90 3.09
C ARG A 225 25.66 37.40 2.16
N VAL A 226 26.79 36.71 2.19
CA VAL A 226 27.94 36.97 1.29
C VAL A 226 27.60 36.52 -0.14
N PHE A 227 27.81 37.41 -1.12
CA PHE A 227 27.56 37.16 -2.54
C PHE A 227 28.87 37.07 -3.34
N CYS A 228 28.83 36.38 -4.49
CA CYS A 228 29.93 36.35 -5.47
C CYS A 228 29.42 36.14 -6.90
N LEU A 229 30.16 36.64 -7.91
CA LEU A 229 29.83 36.44 -9.32
C LEU A 229 29.83 34.96 -9.71
N TYR A 230 28.82 34.55 -10.50
CA TYR A 230 28.62 33.16 -10.89
C TYR A 230 29.86 32.50 -11.53
N GLY A 231 30.59 33.24 -12.37
CA GLY A 231 31.79 32.74 -13.07
C GLY A 231 33.00 32.47 -12.17
N GLU A 232 33.05 33.05 -10.97
CA GLU A 232 34.24 33.01 -10.10
C GLU A 232 34.07 32.06 -8.90
N ARG A 233 32.86 31.53 -8.70
CA ARG A 233 32.46 30.67 -7.56
C ARG A 233 33.42 29.53 -7.26
N LEU A 234 33.84 28.79 -8.28
CA LEU A 234 34.69 27.62 -8.08
C LEU A 234 36.09 27.99 -7.59
N ARG A 235 36.57 29.18 -7.97
CA ARG A 235 37.89 29.68 -7.60
C ARG A 235 37.86 30.22 -6.17
N ILE A 236 36.84 31.01 -5.83
CA ILE A 236 36.62 31.52 -4.47
C ILE A 236 36.46 30.36 -3.47
N ARG A 237 35.65 29.34 -3.78
CA ARG A 237 35.49 28.16 -2.90
C ARG A 237 36.79 27.39 -2.67
N LYS A 238 37.61 27.23 -3.72
CA LYS A 238 38.94 26.59 -3.57
C LYS A 238 39.86 27.43 -2.70
N ARG A 239 39.80 28.75 -2.82
CA ARG A 239 40.65 29.67 -2.06
C ARG A 239 40.24 29.75 -0.60
N LEU A 240 38.95 29.93 -0.31
CA LEU A 240 38.41 29.88 1.05
C LEU A 240 38.77 28.58 1.75
N LYS A 241 38.63 27.44 1.05
CA LYS A 241 39.01 26.14 1.59
C LYS A 241 40.49 26.07 1.95
N ALA A 242 41.37 26.63 1.11
CA ALA A 242 42.80 26.68 1.37
C ALA A 242 43.17 27.61 2.55
N LEU A 243 42.41 28.69 2.77
CA LEU A 243 42.63 29.62 3.89
C LEU A 243 42.13 29.03 5.22
N LEU A 244 40.95 28.40 5.22
CA LEU A 244 40.35 27.74 6.38
C LEU A 244 41.12 26.48 6.81
N GLU A 245 41.84 25.82 5.89
CA GLU A 245 42.72 24.69 6.21
C GLU A 245 43.99 25.11 6.99
N THR A 246 44.27 26.42 7.10
CA THR A 246 45.43 26.95 7.85
C THR A 246 45.10 27.38 9.29
N GLU A 247 43.84 27.62 9.65
CA GLU A 247 43.48 28.20 10.97
C GLU A 247 43.00 27.18 12.03
N ASN A 248 42.61 25.96 11.67
CA ASN A 248 42.05 25.01 12.65
C ASN A 248 43.10 24.06 13.24
N ASN A 249 43.98 24.58 14.11
CA ASN A 249 44.92 23.78 14.90
C ASN A 249 44.98 24.17 16.39
N GLU A 250 43.84 24.47 17.01
CA GLU A 250 43.69 24.48 18.48
C GLU A 250 42.50 23.60 18.90
N VAL A 251 42.72 22.72 19.89
CA VAL A 251 41.77 21.68 20.32
C VAL A 251 40.78 22.27 21.34
N ASP A 252 39.53 22.44 20.94
CA ASP A 252 38.46 22.90 21.83
C ASP A 252 37.99 21.78 22.78
N HIS A 253 38.14 22.02 24.08
CA HIS A 253 37.45 21.26 25.13
C HIS A 253 36.08 21.90 25.39
N ILE A 254 35.03 21.08 25.39
CA ILE A 254 33.70 21.53 25.81
C ILE A 254 33.34 20.94 27.17
N LEU A 255 32.75 21.76 28.03
CA LEU A 255 32.16 21.32 29.30
C LEU A 255 30.66 21.12 29.07
N VAL A 256 30.20 19.88 29.22
CA VAL A 256 28.76 19.53 29.17
C VAL A 256 28.36 19.01 30.54
N ASP A 257 27.39 19.67 31.18
CA ASP A 257 26.91 19.35 32.53
C ASP A 257 28.04 19.26 33.60
N GLY A 258 29.10 20.08 33.46
CA GLY A 258 30.25 20.10 34.36
C GLY A 258 31.23 18.93 34.20
N LYS A 259 31.04 18.07 33.20
CA LYS A 259 31.98 16.99 32.83
C LYS A 259 32.77 17.38 31.58
N PRO A 260 34.06 17.02 31.51
CA PRO A 260 34.88 17.32 30.34
C PRO A 260 34.62 16.32 29.21
N TYR A 261 34.49 16.87 28.00
CA TYR A 261 34.28 16.12 26.76
C TYR A 261 35.40 16.45 25.76
N ILE A 262 35.80 15.45 24.98
CA ILE A 262 36.83 15.57 23.92
C ILE A 262 36.24 15.23 22.56
N GLU A 263 36.74 15.84 21.50
CA GLU A 263 36.30 15.53 20.14
C GLU A 263 36.59 14.05 19.82
N VAL A 264 35.60 13.33 19.29
CA VAL A 264 35.70 11.89 18.96
C VAL A 264 36.91 11.58 18.07
N MET A 265 37.27 12.49 17.18
CA MET A 265 38.38 12.32 16.25
C MET A 265 39.74 12.27 16.95
N THR A 266 39.88 12.94 18.10
CA THR A 266 41.09 12.83 18.95
C THR A 266 41.24 11.42 19.53
N CYS A 267 40.13 10.71 19.78
CA CYS A 267 40.17 9.33 20.24
C CYS A 267 40.75 8.40 19.16
N PHE A 268 40.41 8.63 17.88
CA PHE A 268 40.88 7.79 16.78
C PHE A 268 42.39 7.89 16.50
N ALA A 269 43.05 8.96 16.96
CA ALA A 269 44.50 9.07 16.92
C ALA A 269 45.22 7.97 17.74
N HIS A 270 44.52 7.31 18.68
CA HIS A 270 45.05 6.21 19.48
C HIS A 270 45.03 4.86 18.75
N PHE A 271 44.41 4.80 17.57
CA PHE A 271 44.30 3.58 16.78
C PHE A 271 45.24 3.60 15.58
N ALA A 272 45.53 2.42 15.03
CA ALA A 272 46.29 2.33 13.79
C ALA A 272 45.58 3.10 12.65
N PRO A 273 46.30 3.81 11.78
CA PRO A 273 45.69 4.59 10.70
C PRO A 273 44.78 3.73 9.83
N ASN A 274 43.53 4.17 9.61
CA ASN A 274 42.65 3.57 8.62
C ASN A 274 42.65 4.44 7.35
N PRO A 275 43.34 4.03 6.26
CA PRO A 275 43.46 4.85 5.04
C PRO A 275 42.12 5.05 4.31
N ALA A 276 41.10 4.25 4.63
CA ALA A 276 39.78 4.38 4.03
C ALA A 276 38.89 5.43 4.73
N PHE A 277 39.26 5.88 5.93
CA PHE A 277 38.52 6.90 6.68
C PHE A 277 39.16 8.27 6.50
N ASN A 278 38.40 9.23 5.97
CA ASN A 278 38.84 10.60 5.81
C ASN A 278 37.78 11.54 6.40
N GLN A 279 38.12 12.26 7.49
CA GLN A 279 37.20 13.19 8.17
C GLN A 279 36.72 14.34 7.26
N THR A 280 37.49 14.69 6.23
CA THR A 280 37.09 15.73 5.26
C THR A 280 36.02 15.23 4.27
N ASP A 281 35.85 13.90 4.12
CA ASP A 281 34.80 13.31 3.30
C ASP A 281 33.46 13.34 4.07
N HIS A 282 32.47 14.03 3.50
CA HIS A 282 31.11 14.10 4.02
C HIS A 282 30.52 12.72 4.33
N ARG A 283 30.77 11.72 3.48
CA ARG A 283 30.21 10.37 3.67
C ARG A 283 30.83 9.67 4.88
N CYS A 284 32.14 9.81 5.09
CA CYS A 284 32.81 9.28 6.28
C CYS A 284 32.28 9.93 7.56
N ARG A 285 32.01 11.25 7.54
CA ARG A 285 31.37 11.96 8.66
C ARG A 285 29.96 11.45 8.93
N MET A 286 29.11 11.30 7.90
CA MET A 286 27.75 10.78 8.08
C MET A 286 27.75 9.35 8.67
N ASP A 287 28.65 8.49 8.19
CA ASP A 287 28.75 7.11 8.68
C ASP A 287 29.23 7.06 10.14
N LEU A 288 30.16 7.95 10.53
CA LEU A 288 30.57 8.13 11.93
C LEU A 288 29.42 8.68 12.79
N TRP A 289 28.69 9.69 12.32
CA TRP A 289 27.56 10.27 13.07
C TRP A 289 26.46 9.22 13.31
N ALA A 290 26.10 8.48 12.25
CA ALA A 290 25.13 7.39 12.35
C ALA A 290 25.59 6.28 13.31
N PHE A 291 26.91 6.03 13.42
CA PHE A 291 27.46 5.12 14.41
C PHE A 291 27.32 5.68 15.83
N LEU A 292 27.75 6.92 16.09
CA LEU A 292 27.68 7.55 17.41
C LEU A 292 26.23 7.66 17.92
N GLU A 293 25.27 8.01 17.06
CA GLU A 293 23.84 8.06 17.39
C GLU A 293 23.25 6.67 17.70
N ARG A 294 23.80 5.61 17.09
CA ARG A 294 23.30 4.25 17.25
C ARG A 294 23.71 3.60 18.57
N TYR A 295 24.79 4.08 19.20
CA TYR A 295 25.34 3.52 20.43
C TYR A 295 25.30 4.55 21.58
N PRO A 296 24.16 4.68 22.28
CA PRO A 296 24.01 5.58 23.42
C PRO A 296 25.05 5.36 24.52
N GLU A 297 25.61 4.15 24.61
CA GLU A 297 26.67 3.79 25.56
C GLU A 297 27.94 4.63 25.38
N LEU A 298 28.15 5.25 24.21
CA LEU A 298 29.25 6.18 23.97
C LEU A 298 29.05 7.55 24.64
N GLU A 299 27.85 7.83 25.13
CA GLU A 299 27.46 9.10 25.74
C GLU A 299 27.81 10.32 24.87
N ALA A 300 27.83 10.13 23.54
CA ALA A 300 28.27 11.14 22.61
C ALA A 300 27.34 12.36 22.63
N ARG A 301 27.91 13.55 22.47
CA ARG A 301 27.22 14.83 22.42
C ARG A 301 27.63 15.59 21.16
N LYS A 302 26.64 16.20 20.51
CA LYS A 302 26.85 16.98 19.30
C LYS A 302 26.75 18.46 19.63
N GLN A 303 27.75 19.23 19.22
CA GLN A 303 27.73 20.69 19.27
C GLN A 303 28.16 21.21 17.90
N GLY A 304 27.30 21.97 17.24
CA GLY A 304 27.47 22.32 15.83
C GLY A 304 27.61 21.07 14.96
N ASN A 305 28.70 20.96 14.20
CA ASN A 305 29.02 19.81 13.34
C ASN A 305 30.05 18.85 13.94
N VAL A 306 30.43 19.04 15.20
CA VAL A 306 31.47 18.24 15.88
C VAL A 306 30.83 17.34 16.93
N TRP A 307 31.34 16.11 17.02
CA TRP A 307 30.91 15.15 18.02
C TRP A 307 31.97 14.98 19.09
N TYR A 308 31.50 14.95 20.32
CA TYR A 308 32.32 14.80 21.50
C TYR A 308 31.88 13.58 22.30
N VAL A 309 32.83 12.97 23.00
CA VAL A 309 32.61 11.87 23.95
C VAL A 309 33.24 12.23 25.29
N PRO A 310 32.85 11.60 26.41
CA PRO A 310 33.47 11.87 27.70
C PRO A 310 34.99 11.74 27.62
N GLN A 311 35.73 12.66 28.25
CA GLN A 311 37.20 12.61 28.27
C GLN A 311 37.70 11.29 28.86
N GLU A 312 37.04 10.79 29.90
CA GLU A 312 37.32 9.50 30.52
C GLU A 312 36.38 8.42 29.97
N LEU A 313 36.82 7.74 28.91
CA LEU A 313 36.07 6.63 28.31
C LEU A 313 36.23 5.33 29.11
N SER A 314 35.12 4.66 29.37
CA SER A 314 35.11 3.28 29.85
C SER A 314 35.71 2.30 28.83
N LYS A 315 36.14 1.13 29.30
CA LYS A 315 36.71 0.06 28.45
C LYS A 315 35.77 -0.34 27.30
N MET A 316 34.46 -0.36 27.54
CA MET A 316 33.46 -0.70 26.54
C MET A 316 33.36 0.38 25.45
N GLN A 317 33.39 1.66 25.85
CA GLN A 317 33.36 2.79 24.92
C GLN A 317 34.61 2.80 24.02
N TRP A 318 35.79 2.52 24.59
CA TRP A 318 37.02 2.34 23.83
C TRP A 318 36.89 1.22 22.78
N TYR A 319 36.35 0.07 23.17
CA TYR A 319 36.16 -1.05 22.24
C TYR A 319 35.15 -0.77 21.14
N LEU A 320 34.08 -0.01 21.42
CA LEU A 320 33.12 0.42 20.41
C LEU A 320 33.78 1.34 19.36
N LEU A 321 34.51 2.37 19.80
CA LEU A 321 35.22 3.28 18.89
C LEU A 321 36.25 2.52 18.06
N GLU A 322 36.98 1.60 18.67
CA GLU A 322 37.98 0.79 17.97
C GLU A 322 37.34 -0.14 16.93
N LEU A 323 36.22 -0.78 17.27
CA LEU A 323 35.48 -1.63 16.32
C LEU A 323 34.99 -0.85 15.11
N PHE A 324 34.45 0.36 15.32
CA PHE A 324 34.08 1.24 14.22
C PHE A 324 35.31 1.55 13.35
N TRP A 325 36.39 2.01 13.98
CA TRP A 325 37.60 2.44 13.28
C TRP A 325 38.23 1.31 12.46
N MET A 326 38.35 0.10 13.01
CA MET A 326 38.97 -1.03 12.30
C MET A 326 38.08 -1.62 11.20
N SER A 327 36.75 -1.56 11.36
CA SER A 327 35.80 -2.17 10.41
C SER A 327 35.40 -1.24 9.27
N TYR A 328 35.63 0.06 9.41
CA TYR A 328 35.20 1.03 8.41
C TYR A 328 35.84 0.77 7.04
N LYS A 329 35.00 0.37 6.08
CA LYS A 329 35.37 -0.02 4.69
C LYS A 329 36.48 -1.07 4.60
N THR A 330 36.72 -1.82 5.66
CA THR A 330 37.64 -2.96 5.69
C THR A 330 36.86 -4.24 5.39
N SER A 331 37.46 -5.18 4.66
CA SER A 331 36.78 -6.45 4.35
C SER A 331 36.61 -7.30 5.61
N ASP A 332 35.49 -8.04 5.70
CA ASP A 332 35.20 -8.95 6.82
C ASP A 332 36.34 -9.95 7.06
N GLN A 333 37.03 -10.38 6.00
CA GLN A 333 38.16 -11.30 6.09
C GLN A 333 39.34 -10.71 6.88
N ILE A 334 39.63 -9.42 6.70
CA ILE A 334 40.73 -8.74 7.40
C ILE A 334 40.31 -8.47 8.85
N VAL A 335 39.11 -7.90 9.04
CA VAL A 335 38.57 -7.58 10.38
C VAL A 335 38.48 -8.85 11.24
N GLY A 336 37.97 -9.94 10.67
CA GLY A 336 37.85 -11.23 11.35
C GLY A 336 39.20 -11.80 11.81
N LYS A 337 40.24 -11.71 10.99
CA LYS A 337 41.61 -12.13 11.37
C LYS A 337 42.15 -11.31 12.54
N VAL A 338 42.05 -9.99 12.47
CA VAL A 338 42.53 -9.09 13.54
C VAL A 338 41.80 -9.36 14.85
N LEU A 339 40.47 -9.50 14.83
CA LEU A 339 39.69 -9.82 16.02
C LEU A 339 40.03 -11.20 16.57
N ALA A 340 40.19 -12.20 15.70
CA ALA A 340 40.55 -13.55 16.11
C ALA A 340 41.94 -13.61 16.76
N GLU A 341 42.93 -12.91 16.21
CA GLU A 341 44.27 -12.81 16.80
C GLU A 341 44.24 -12.16 18.19
N ARG A 342 43.47 -11.08 18.36
CA ARG A 342 43.33 -10.39 19.64
C ARG A 342 42.57 -11.20 20.70
N LEU A 343 41.56 -11.95 20.30
CA LEU A 343 40.77 -12.79 21.20
C LEU A 343 41.45 -14.12 21.53
N ARG A 344 42.37 -14.60 20.68
CA ARG A 344 43.03 -15.92 20.82
C ARG A 344 43.70 -16.16 22.18
N PRO A 345 44.39 -15.20 22.82
CA PRO A 345 44.98 -15.40 24.15
C PRO A 345 43.94 -15.68 25.23
N GLN A 346 42.77 -15.05 25.14
CA GLN A 346 41.71 -15.13 26.15
C GLN A 346 40.66 -16.21 25.84
N MET A 347 40.46 -16.52 24.56
CA MET A 347 39.42 -17.41 24.05
C MET A 347 39.93 -18.43 23.02
N PRO A 348 41.00 -19.20 23.32
CA PRO A 348 41.63 -20.10 22.35
C PRO A 348 40.72 -21.19 21.80
N VAL A 349 39.75 -21.68 22.60
CA VAL A 349 38.80 -22.72 22.18
C VAL A 349 37.79 -22.15 21.19
N VAL A 350 37.21 -20.99 21.49
CA VAL A 350 36.27 -20.31 20.59
C VAL A 350 36.89 -20.03 19.23
N ILE A 351 38.11 -19.46 19.20
CA ILE A 351 38.78 -19.13 17.94
C ILE A 351 39.06 -20.39 17.12
N ARG A 352 39.60 -21.44 17.75
CA ARG A 352 39.89 -22.72 17.07
C ARG A 352 38.65 -23.34 16.44
N GLU A 353 37.57 -23.43 17.21
CA GLU A 353 36.34 -24.08 16.73
C GLU A 353 35.60 -23.22 15.70
N LEU A 354 35.63 -21.89 15.84
CA LEU A 354 35.07 -20.97 14.86
C LEU A 354 35.84 -21.03 13.53
N GLU A 355 37.17 -21.02 13.56
CA GLU A 355 38.01 -21.18 12.36
C GLU A 355 37.75 -22.52 11.67
N GLY A 356 37.52 -23.59 12.44
CA GLY A 356 37.11 -24.89 11.91
C GLY A 356 35.73 -24.87 11.23
N ILE A 357 34.75 -24.16 11.81
CA ILE A 357 33.41 -24.00 11.22
C ILE A 357 33.47 -23.18 9.92
N LEU A 358 34.28 -22.12 9.92
CA LEU A 358 34.42 -21.17 8.83
C LEU A 358 35.44 -21.61 7.77
N LYS A 359 36.20 -22.69 8.03
CA LYS A 359 37.31 -23.16 7.18
C LYS A 359 38.37 -22.09 6.89
N GLY A 360 38.57 -21.16 7.82
CA GLY A 360 39.52 -20.04 7.69
C GLY A 360 39.00 -18.79 6.96
N ASP A 361 37.77 -18.81 6.45
CA ASP A 361 37.14 -17.67 5.78
C ASP A 361 36.12 -16.96 6.68
N TYR A 362 36.53 -15.83 7.24
CA TYR A 362 35.71 -14.96 8.06
C TYR A 362 34.65 -14.25 7.23
N THR A 363 33.48 -14.87 7.19
CA THR A 363 32.24 -14.25 6.69
C THR A 363 31.74 -13.13 7.63
N HIS A 364 30.84 -12.27 7.13
CA HIS A 364 30.14 -11.26 7.95
C HIS A 364 29.58 -11.83 9.27
N ALA A 365 29.00 -13.03 9.24
CA ALA A 365 28.45 -13.67 10.44
C ALA A 365 29.56 -14.07 11.43
N GLY A 366 30.70 -14.54 10.93
CA GLY A 366 31.88 -14.85 11.74
C GLY A 366 32.44 -13.62 12.43
N VAL A 367 32.55 -12.51 11.70
CA VAL A 367 32.97 -11.21 12.27
C VAL A 367 31.98 -10.75 13.34
N GLY A 368 30.67 -10.83 13.08
CA GLY A 368 29.65 -10.47 14.07
C GLY A 368 29.74 -11.29 15.36
N VAL A 369 30.03 -12.59 15.27
CA VAL A 369 30.29 -13.44 16.44
C VAL A 369 31.52 -12.97 17.23
N LEU A 370 32.63 -12.69 16.54
CA LEU A 370 33.86 -12.21 17.17
C LEU A 370 33.69 -10.83 17.82
N GLN A 371 32.95 -9.91 17.19
CA GLN A 371 32.66 -8.59 17.75
C GLN A 371 31.89 -8.68 19.08
N ASN A 372 30.90 -9.57 19.17
CA ASN A 372 30.16 -9.77 20.42
C ASN A 372 31.08 -10.34 21.51
N PHE A 373 31.98 -11.26 21.19
CA PHE A 373 32.96 -11.75 22.16
C PHE A 373 33.95 -10.66 22.58
N PHE A 374 34.42 -9.85 21.65
CA PHE A 374 35.33 -8.73 21.91
C PHE A 374 34.73 -7.69 22.85
N LEU A 375 33.43 -7.38 22.69
CA LEU A 375 32.74 -6.38 23.51
C LEU A 375 32.36 -6.90 24.90
N TYR A 376 31.91 -8.16 24.98
CA TYR A 376 31.14 -8.62 26.14
C TYR A 376 31.72 -9.84 26.87
N SER A 377 32.81 -10.43 26.37
CA SER A 377 33.45 -11.58 27.01
C SER A 377 34.76 -11.22 27.68
N SER A 378 35.04 -11.89 28.80
CA SER A 378 36.33 -11.81 29.50
C SER A 378 36.97 -13.19 29.76
N LYS A 379 36.35 -14.27 29.28
CA LYS A 379 36.78 -15.66 29.50
C LYS A 379 36.40 -16.53 28.31
N ASP A 380 37.01 -17.71 28.19
CA ASP A 380 36.69 -18.64 27.10
C ASP A 380 35.35 -19.35 27.33
N LEU A 381 34.70 -19.81 26.25
CA LEU A 381 33.34 -20.34 26.28
C LEU A 381 33.14 -21.56 27.22
N PRO A 382 34.07 -22.53 27.33
CA PRO A 382 33.93 -23.62 28.31
C PRO A 382 33.86 -23.16 29.77
N GLN A 383 34.39 -21.96 30.06
CA GLN A 383 34.42 -21.38 31.40
C GLN A 383 33.15 -20.58 31.74
N TYR A 384 32.22 -20.41 30.78
CA TYR A 384 30.97 -19.70 31.00
C TYR A 384 30.08 -20.49 31.97
N SER A 385 29.57 -19.81 32.99
CA SER A 385 28.44 -20.29 33.79
C SER A 385 27.12 -20.15 33.01
N ASP A 386 26.05 -20.72 33.54
CA ASP A 386 24.71 -20.53 32.98
C ASP A 386 24.29 -19.04 32.94
N GLN A 387 24.78 -18.22 33.87
CA GLN A 387 24.51 -16.78 33.89
C GLN A 387 25.25 -16.05 32.76
N ASP A 388 26.54 -16.34 32.58
CA ASP A 388 27.34 -15.76 31.49
C ASP A 388 26.74 -16.14 30.13
N MET A 389 26.30 -17.41 30.00
CA MET A 389 25.68 -17.91 28.78
C MET A 389 24.35 -17.18 28.49
N ARG A 390 23.51 -16.93 29.50
CA ARG A 390 22.27 -16.16 29.35
C ARG A 390 22.55 -14.71 28.93
N GLN A 391 23.56 -14.09 29.52
CA GLN A 391 23.96 -12.73 29.17
C GLN A 391 24.45 -12.64 27.72
N MET A 392 25.28 -13.61 27.30
CA MET A 392 25.75 -13.70 25.93
C MET A 392 24.61 -13.93 24.93
N ILE A 393 23.63 -14.77 25.28
CA ILE A 393 22.40 -14.94 24.49
C ILE A 393 21.67 -13.61 24.34
N GLU A 394 21.55 -12.82 25.40
CA GLU A 394 20.90 -11.52 25.32
C GLU A 394 21.60 -10.59 24.32
N TYR A 395 22.94 -10.53 24.33
CA TYR A 395 23.70 -9.75 23.34
C TYR A 395 23.46 -10.25 21.91
N PHE A 396 23.56 -11.56 21.68
CA PHE A 396 23.27 -12.14 20.36
C PHE A 396 21.82 -11.98 19.92
N THR A 397 20.88 -11.85 20.85
CA THR A 397 19.50 -11.55 20.48
C THR A 397 19.38 -10.15 19.87
N LYS A 398 20.21 -9.18 20.30
CA LYS A 398 20.28 -7.81 19.75
C LYS A 398 21.05 -7.74 18.41
N SER A 399 21.83 -8.78 18.08
CA SER A 399 22.60 -8.93 16.84
C SER A 399 21.79 -9.56 15.68
N PRO A 400 22.28 -9.51 14.42
CA PRO A 400 21.69 -10.25 13.30
C PRO A 400 21.49 -11.74 13.61
N LEU A 401 20.38 -12.31 13.14
CA LEU A 401 20.03 -13.72 13.41
C LEU A 401 21.09 -14.71 12.90
N ILE A 402 21.77 -14.37 11.80
CA ILE A 402 22.80 -15.23 11.22
C ILE A 402 24.00 -15.39 12.17
N ASP A 403 24.37 -14.32 12.88
CA ASP A 403 25.41 -14.31 13.92
C ASP A 403 24.98 -15.18 15.09
N GLY A 404 23.75 -15.02 15.58
CA GLY A 404 23.19 -15.85 16.65
C GLY A 404 23.12 -17.34 16.27
N LYS A 405 22.77 -17.66 15.02
CA LYS A 405 22.76 -19.04 14.51
C LYS A 405 24.16 -19.63 14.40
N LEU A 406 25.15 -18.83 14.00
CA LEU A 406 26.53 -19.25 13.96
C LEU A 406 27.08 -19.46 15.38
N PHE A 407 26.73 -18.58 16.32
CA PHE A 407 27.05 -18.75 17.73
C PHE A 407 26.41 -20.03 18.31
N GLU A 408 25.13 -20.31 18.02
CA GLU A 408 24.47 -21.55 18.42
C GLU A 408 25.20 -22.80 17.91
N LYS A 409 25.64 -22.78 16.65
CA LYS A 409 26.46 -23.86 16.07
C LYS A 409 27.82 -23.98 16.77
N LEU A 410 28.50 -22.87 17.00
CA LEU A 410 29.78 -22.82 17.71
C LEU A 410 29.65 -23.37 19.14
N THR A 411 28.65 -22.90 19.90
CA THR A 411 28.40 -23.36 21.27
C THR A 411 28.09 -24.84 21.33
N ALA A 412 27.25 -25.36 20.42
CA ALA A 412 26.97 -26.79 20.35
C ALA A 412 28.25 -27.60 20.08
N GLN A 413 29.10 -27.14 19.15
CA GLN A 413 30.36 -27.80 18.84
C GLN A 413 31.34 -27.79 20.01
N VAL A 414 31.44 -26.67 20.74
CA VAL A 414 32.26 -26.57 21.96
C VAL A 414 31.71 -27.46 23.08
N TYR A 415 30.40 -27.43 23.31
CA TYR A 415 29.72 -28.22 24.35
C TYR A 415 29.95 -29.73 24.20
N HIS A 416 29.98 -30.23 22.96
CA HIS A 416 30.21 -31.65 22.69
C HIS A 416 31.69 -32.06 22.76
N LYS A 417 32.63 -31.11 22.64
CA LYS A 417 34.08 -31.40 22.58
C LYS A 417 34.84 -31.09 23.86
N TYR A 418 34.31 -30.20 24.69
CA TYR A 418 35.01 -29.67 25.87
C TYR A 418 34.13 -29.75 27.12
N PRO A 419 34.72 -29.98 28.31
CA PRO A 419 33.99 -29.90 29.56
C PRO A 419 33.55 -28.45 29.83
N CYS A 420 32.25 -28.20 29.70
CA CYS A 420 31.64 -26.86 29.84
C CYS A 420 30.96 -26.70 31.20
N LYS A 421 31.04 -25.51 31.80
CA LYS A 421 30.35 -25.17 33.06
C LYS A 421 28.88 -24.80 32.90
N PHE A 422 28.45 -24.47 31.68
CA PHE A 422 27.06 -24.21 31.35
C PHE A 422 26.34 -25.52 30.99
N HIS A 423 25.05 -25.62 31.27
CA HIS A 423 24.27 -26.86 31.18
C HIS A 423 23.21 -26.85 30.07
N PHE A 424 23.12 -25.78 29.28
CA PHE A 424 22.13 -25.64 28.23
C PHE A 424 22.72 -25.02 26.97
N LEU A 425 22.13 -25.35 25.82
CA LEU A 425 22.52 -24.77 24.53
C LEU A 425 21.62 -23.58 24.18
N PRO A 426 22.20 -22.51 23.58
CA PRO A 426 21.42 -21.36 23.15
C PRO A 426 20.53 -21.73 21.97
N GLY A 427 19.33 -21.15 21.91
CA GLY A 427 18.40 -21.37 20.80
C GLY A 427 17.92 -20.05 20.23
N PHE A 428 18.45 -19.65 19.07
CA PHE A 428 17.99 -18.44 18.40
C PHE A 428 16.89 -18.80 17.42
N LYS A 429 15.65 -18.60 17.82
CA LYS A 429 14.52 -18.59 16.87
C LYS A 429 14.52 -17.25 16.15
N GLN A 430 13.91 -17.18 14.96
CA GLN A 430 13.60 -15.87 14.37
C GLN A 430 12.91 -15.04 15.44
N ARG A 431 13.59 -14.00 15.96
CA ARG A 431 12.89 -12.89 16.57
C ARG A 431 11.84 -12.51 15.53
N LYS A 432 10.56 -12.66 15.86
CA LYS A 432 9.53 -11.89 15.17
C LYS A 432 10.03 -10.46 15.37
N LYS A 433 10.69 -9.88 14.35
CA LYS A 433 11.03 -8.45 14.35
C LYS A 433 9.82 -7.79 14.97
N GLY A 434 9.99 -7.10 16.11
CA GLY A 434 8.94 -6.26 16.67
C GLY A 434 8.37 -5.53 15.47
N SER A 435 7.13 -5.86 15.13
CA SER A 435 6.71 -5.65 13.76
C SER A 435 6.81 -4.14 13.58
N LYS A 436 7.67 -3.65 12.68
CA LYS A 436 7.28 -2.49 11.90
C LYS A 436 6.00 -2.98 11.27
N THR A 437 4.89 -2.69 11.94
CA THR A 437 3.56 -3.03 11.51
C THR A 437 3.50 -2.28 10.20
N ILE A 438 3.76 -2.99 9.09
CA ILE A 438 3.59 -2.40 7.77
C ILE A 438 2.13 -2.02 7.78
N THR A 439 1.87 -0.74 7.98
CA THR A 439 0.53 -0.19 8.05
C THR A 439 -0.06 -0.30 6.66
N ALA A 440 -1.35 -0.60 6.61
CA ALA A 440 -2.09 -0.46 5.37
C ALA A 440 -1.92 0.97 4.83
N TYR A 441 -2.04 1.14 3.53
CA TYR A 441 -2.43 2.42 2.95
C TYR A 441 -3.79 2.83 3.49
N THR A 442 -3.99 4.13 3.71
CA THR A 442 -5.33 4.66 4.01
C THR A 442 -6.27 4.38 2.83
N MET A 443 -7.58 4.43 3.05
CA MET A 443 -8.54 4.21 1.97
C MET A 443 -8.41 5.26 0.86
N GLU A 444 -8.08 6.50 1.22
CA GLU A 444 -7.82 7.59 0.29
C GLU A 444 -6.57 7.32 -0.55
N GLU A 445 -5.43 6.99 0.10
CA GLU A 445 -4.19 6.63 -0.59
C GLU A 445 -4.42 5.46 -1.56
N PHE A 446 -5.16 4.44 -1.12
CA PHE A 446 -5.46 3.24 -1.90
C PHE A 446 -6.43 3.51 -3.06
N ALA A 447 -7.36 4.46 -2.91
CA ALA A 447 -8.27 4.91 -3.96
C ALA A 447 -7.54 5.74 -5.04
N VAL A 448 -6.70 6.69 -4.63
CA VAL A 448 -5.92 7.52 -5.56
C VAL A 448 -4.96 6.67 -6.39
N MET A 449 -4.31 5.68 -5.76
CA MET A 449 -3.51 4.71 -6.49
C MET A 449 -4.35 3.86 -7.47
N ALA A 450 -5.60 3.52 -7.13
CA ALA A 450 -6.52 2.83 -8.06
C ALA A 450 -6.86 3.72 -9.27
N TYR A 451 -7.11 5.01 -9.04
CA TYR A 451 -7.35 5.98 -10.10
C TYR A 451 -6.20 6.01 -11.10
N CYS A 452 -4.95 6.09 -10.61
CA CYS A 452 -3.77 6.09 -11.46
C CYS A 452 -3.61 4.80 -12.30
N LEU A 453 -4.15 3.68 -11.84
CA LEU A 453 -3.99 2.37 -12.48
C LEU A 453 -5.11 2.03 -13.47
N PHE A 454 -6.33 2.53 -13.25
CA PHE A 454 -7.53 2.08 -13.97
C PHE A 454 -8.30 3.18 -14.71
N ASN A 455 -8.07 4.47 -14.41
CA ASN A 455 -8.81 5.55 -15.04
C ASN A 455 -8.30 5.82 -16.48
N PRO A 456 -9.15 5.74 -17.51
CA PRO A 456 -8.74 5.94 -18.90
C PRO A 456 -8.11 7.32 -19.17
N ASP A 457 -8.69 8.39 -18.63
CA ASP A 457 -8.20 9.75 -18.83
C ASP A 457 -6.80 9.94 -18.26
N TYR A 458 -6.55 9.39 -17.06
CA TYR A 458 -5.22 9.41 -16.45
C TYR A 458 -4.21 8.56 -17.21
N ILE A 459 -4.63 7.37 -17.67
CA ILE A 459 -3.81 6.46 -18.47
C ILE A 459 -3.34 7.15 -19.76
N VAL A 460 -4.24 7.86 -20.43
CA VAL A 460 -3.92 8.66 -21.63
C VAL A 460 -3.04 9.86 -21.26
N ALA A 461 -3.40 10.63 -20.23
CA ALA A 461 -2.63 11.82 -19.84
C ALA A 461 -1.20 11.52 -19.35
N GLN A 462 -0.96 10.33 -18.81
CA GLN A 462 0.37 9.87 -18.41
C GLN A 462 1.05 8.98 -19.45
N GLU A 463 0.48 8.86 -20.65
CA GLU A 463 1.04 8.07 -21.76
C GLU A 463 1.41 6.64 -21.33
N ILE A 464 0.55 6.02 -20.50
CA ILE A 464 0.89 4.73 -19.88
C ILE A 464 0.91 3.63 -20.95
N TYR A 465 0.01 3.69 -21.94
CA TYR A 465 -0.06 2.71 -23.03
C TYR A 465 1.21 2.74 -23.90
N GLU A 466 1.70 3.92 -24.25
CA GLU A 466 2.96 4.13 -24.97
C GLU A 466 4.12 3.54 -24.17
N LYS A 467 4.20 3.90 -22.88
CA LYS A 467 5.26 3.43 -21.98
C LYS A 467 5.29 1.91 -21.87
N VAL A 468 4.14 1.24 -21.80
CA VAL A 468 4.10 -0.24 -21.70
C VAL A 468 4.33 -0.93 -23.03
N CYS A 469 4.01 -0.30 -24.17
CA CYS A 469 4.34 -0.78 -25.51
C CYS A 469 5.84 -0.66 -25.85
N GLU A 470 6.60 0.14 -25.10
CA GLU A 470 8.06 0.23 -25.23
C GLU A 470 8.82 -0.75 -24.32
N SER A 471 8.17 -1.32 -23.30
CA SER A 471 8.89 -2.06 -22.27
C SER A 471 8.05 -3.16 -21.61
N ALA A 472 8.48 -4.40 -21.85
CA ALA A 472 7.97 -5.59 -21.15
C ALA A 472 8.00 -5.43 -19.62
N LYS A 473 9.05 -4.81 -19.05
CA LYS A 473 9.14 -4.59 -17.60
C LYS A 473 8.04 -3.68 -17.08
N LYS A 474 7.68 -2.64 -17.83
CA LYS A 474 6.60 -1.71 -17.46
C LYS A 474 5.22 -2.38 -17.60
N ALA A 475 5.01 -3.16 -18.68
CA ALA A 475 3.79 -3.96 -18.86
C ALA A 475 3.57 -4.96 -17.71
N GLU A 476 4.62 -5.69 -17.33
CA GLU A 476 4.58 -6.63 -16.21
C GLU A 476 4.35 -5.94 -14.87
N LEU A 477 5.00 -4.78 -14.65
CA LEU A 477 4.83 -3.99 -13.44
C LEU A 477 3.38 -3.51 -13.30
N TRP A 478 2.78 -3.04 -14.40
CA TRP A 478 1.40 -2.56 -14.38
C TRP A 478 0.42 -3.68 -14.03
N LEU A 479 0.53 -4.83 -14.69
CA LEU A 479 -0.28 -6.00 -14.38
C LEU A 479 -0.09 -6.42 -12.91
N TYR A 480 1.17 -6.47 -12.44
CA TYR A 480 1.49 -6.83 -11.06
C TYR A 480 0.83 -5.89 -10.03
N LEU A 481 0.86 -4.57 -10.28
CA LEU A 481 0.23 -3.59 -9.42
C LEU A 481 -1.30 -3.75 -9.40
N CYS A 482 -1.94 -3.84 -10.57
CA CYS A 482 -3.40 -3.97 -10.68
C CYS A 482 -3.96 -5.19 -9.93
N LEU A 483 -3.22 -6.30 -9.87
CA LEU A 483 -3.65 -7.53 -9.17
C LEU A 483 -3.86 -7.36 -7.66
N HIS A 484 -3.23 -6.35 -7.04
CA HIS A 484 -3.40 -6.04 -5.61
C HIS A 484 -4.74 -5.38 -5.28
N TRP A 485 -5.49 -4.89 -6.27
CA TRP A 485 -6.82 -4.29 -6.08
C TRP A 485 -7.96 -5.30 -6.25
N ILE A 486 -7.70 -6.47 -6.84
CA ILE A 486 -8.70 -7.54 -7.02
C ILE A 486 -8.45 -8.75 -6.11
N SER A 487 -7.34 -8.78 -5.36
CA SER A 487 -7.02 -9.93 -4.50
C SER A 487 -6.10 -9.60 -3.32
N GLY A 488 -6.27 -10.36 -2.23
CA GLY A 488 -5.36 -10.37 -1.07
C GLY A 488 -4.20 -11.37 -1.19
N ILE A 489 -3.95 -11.90 -2.41
CA ILE A 489 -2.97 -12.96 -2.65
C ILE A 489 -1.55 -12.44 -2.43
N ARG A 490 -0.69 -13.26 -1.81
CA ARG A 490 0.69 -12.85 -1.52
C ARG A 490 1.46 -12.57 -2.81
N SER A 491 2.33 -11.57 -2.79
CA SER A 491 3.13 -11.17 -3.97
C SER A 491 3.88 -12.35 -4.61
N GLY A 492 4.47 -13.23 -3.80
CA GLY A 492 5.17 -14.41 -4.30
C GLY A 492 4.30 -15.43 -5.04
N ASP A 493 2.98 -15.39 -4.84
CA ASP A 493 2.00 -16.21 -5.56
C ASP A 493 1.47 -15.45 -6.80
N LEU A 494 1.16 -14.15 -6.67
CA LEU A 494 0.73 -13.29 -7.80
C LEU A 494 1.76 -13.21 -8.93
N CYS A 495 3.05 -13.15 -8.60
CA CYS A 495 4.11 -13.05 -9.61
C CYS A 495 4.26 -14.32 -10.46
N ARG A 496 3.63 -15.43 -10.07
CA ARG A 496 3.71 -16.72 -10.76
C ARG A 496 2.44 -17.03 -11.53
N LEU A 497 1.71 -16.00 -11.97
CA LEU A 497 0.63 -16.18 -12.94
C LEU A 497 1.13 -16.99 -14.15
N PRO A 498 0.36 -17.97 -14.65
CA PRO A 498 0.75 -18.72 -15.82
C PRO A 498 0.88 -17.77 -17.02
N ILE A 499 1.90 -17.96 -17.85
CA ILE A 499 2.08 -17.24 -19.11
C ILE A 499 1.55 -18.15 -20.21
N LEU A 500 0.38 -17.81 -20.77
CA LEU A 500 -0.24 -18.56 -21.85
C LEU A 500 0.29 -18.09 -23.20
N GLN A 501 0.10 -18.93 -24.24
CA GLN A 501 0.36 -18.51 -25.61
C GLN A 501 -0.54 -17.34 -25.98
N PRO A 502 0.00 -16.19 -26.41
CA PRO A 502 -0.79 -15.03 -26.78
C PRO A 502 -1.63 -15.34 -28.02
N ILE A 503 -2.83 -14.72 -28.10
CA ILE A 503 -3.73 -14.86 -29.27
C ILE A 503 -3.17 -14.10 -30.47
N LEU A 504 -2.42 -13.02 -30.22
CA LEU A 504 -1.83 -12.15 -31.22
C LEU A 504 -0.31 -12.03 -31.02
N PRO A 505 0.50 -11.93 -32.08
CA PRO A 505 1.93 -11.65 -31.99
C PRO A 505 2.22 -10.26 -31.39
N LEU A 506 3.38 -10.10 -30.75
CA LEU A 506 3.76 -8.86 -30.05
C LEU A 506 3.63 -7.59 -30.91
N LYS A 507 4.16 -7.61 -32.15
CA LYS A 507 4.09 -6.46 -33.05
C LYS A 507 2.66 -6.02 -33.33
N GLN A 508 1.75 -6.97 -33.52
CA GLN A 508 0.33 -6.68 -33.76
C GLN A 508 -0.34 -6.16 -32.49
N VAL A 509 -0.04 -6.73 -31.32
CA VAL A 509 -0.60 -6.25 -30.04
C VAL A 509 -0.15 -4.82 -29.77
N ILE A 510 1.14 -4.50 -29.93
CA ILE A 510 1.66 -3.14 -29.72
C ILE A 510 0.97 -2.15 -30.67
N GLN A 511 0.94 -2.47 -31.97
CA GLN A 511 0.32 -1.61 -32.96
C GLN A 511 -1.17 -1.38 -32.66
N GLN A 512 -1.92 -2.43 -32.34
CA GLN A 512 -3.35 -2.30 -32.04
C GLN A 512 -3.63 -1.57 -30.72
N ILE A 513 -2.72 -1.60 -29.75
CA ILE A 513 -2.83 -0.78 -28.53
C ILE A 513 -2.54 0.69 -28.85
N GLN A 514 -1.51 0.98 -29.65
CA GLN A 514 -1.14 2.35 -30.03
C GLN A 514 -2.19 3.01 -30.94
N ASP A 515 -2.79 2.25 -31.86
CA ASP A 515 -3.83 2.73 -32.76
C ASP A 515 -5.23 2.71 -32.12
N ASP A 516 -5.35 2.26 -30.86
CA ASP A 516 -6.61 1.98 -30.14
C ASP A 516 -7.60 1.10 -30.94
N THR A 517 -7.09 0.13 -31.70
CA THR A 517 -7.86 -0.81 -32.53
C THR A 517 -7.96 -2.22 -31.94
N LEU A 518 -7.37 -2.46 -30.76
CA LEU A 518 -7.41 -3.78 -30.11
C LEU A 518 -8.83 -4.10 -29.61
N ARG A 519 -9.45 -5.11 -30.22
CA ARG A 519 -10.84 -5.51 -29.95
C ARG A 519 -11.03 -6.04 -28.53
N SER A 520 -12.10 -5.58 -27.88
CA SER A 520 -12.49 -5.98 -26.52
C SER A 520 -12.73 -7.50 -26.41
N GLU A 521 -13.26 -8.14 -27.47
CA GLU A 521 -13.46 -9.59 -27.54
C GLU A 521 -12.14 -10.35 -27.42
N THR A 522 -11.09 -9.90 -28.11
CA THR A 522 -9.76 -10.53 -28.07
C THR A 522 -9.14 -10.41 -26.68
N CYS A 523 -9.30 -9.27 -26.01
CA CYS A 523 -8.86 -9.10 -24.63
C CYS A 523 -9.62 -10.04 -23.69
N ARG A 524 -10.96 -10.10 -23.81
CA ARG A 524 -11.82 -10.97 -22.98
C ARG A 524 -11.54 -12.45 -23.22
N GLU A 525 -11.30 -12.86 -24.47
CA GLU A 525 -10.92 -14.22 -24.83
C GLU A 525 -9.59 -14.60 -24.17
N MET A 526 -8.57 -13.74 -24.24
CA MET A 526 -7.28 -14.01 -23.62
C MET A 526 -7.40 -14.16 -22.10
N LEU A 527 -8.20 -13.32 -21.46
CA LEU A 527 -8.46 -13.43 -20.03
C LEU A 527 -9.28 -14.68 -19.69
N GLY A 528 -10.28 -15.02 -20.50
CA GLY A 528 -11.07 -16.25 -20.34
C GLY A 528 -10.20 -17.51 -20.41
N ARG A 529 -9.17 -17.53 -21.27
CA ARG A 529 -8.17 -18.61 -21.30
C ARG A 529 -7.37 -18.70 -20.00
N LEU A 530 -7.01 -17.57 -19.39
CA LEU A 530 -6.36 -17.54 -18.07
C LEU A 530 -7.30 -18.05 -16.97
N GLU A 531 -8.54 -17.56 -16.92
CA GLU A 531 -9.56 -18.00 -15.96
C GLU A 531 -9.80 -19.51 -16.07
N PHE A 532 -9.96 -20.02 -17.29
CA PHE A 532 -10.09 -21.45 -17.57
C PHE A 532 -8.85 -22.23 -17.10
N HIS A 533 -7.65 -21.72 -17.36
CA HIS A 533 -6.42 -22.38 -16.92
C HIS A 533 -6.32 -22.43 -15.39
N LEU A 534 -6.64 -21.34 -14.68
CA LEU A 534 -6.62 -21.27 -13.22
C LEU A 534 -7.68 -22.17 -12.57
N ALA A 535 -8.86 -22.29 -13.19
CA ALA A 535 -9.93 -23.18 -12.73
C ALA A 535 -9.56 -24.67 -12.88
N ASN A 536 -8.89 -25.03 -13.98
CA ASN A 536 -8.53 -26.42 -14.27
C ASN A 536 -7.17 -26.86 -13.68
N HIS A 537 -6.31 -25.91 -13.30
CA HIS A 537 -5.03 -26.16 -12.65
C HIS A 537 -4.94 -25.40 -11.32
N PRO A 538 -5.79 -25.72 -10.34
CA PRO A 538 -5.81 -25.02 -9.07
C PRO A 538 -4.46 -25.18 -8.34
N ARG A 539 -3.91 -24.06 -7.85
CA ARG A 539 -2.58 -24.03 -7.21
C ARG A 539 -2.69 -23.73 -5.72
N LYS A 540 -1.95 -24.46 -4.89
CA LYS A 540 -1.81 -24.15 -3.47
C LYS A 540 -0.93 -22.92 -3.24
N PRO A 541 -1.21 -22.08 -2.22
CA PRO A 541 -0.33 -20.98 -1.84
C PRO A 541 1.08 -21.47 -1.48
N ASN A 542 2.12 -20.88 -2.09
CA ASN A 542 3.48 -21.43 -1.99
C ASN A 542 4.03 -21.54 -0.56
N LYS A 543 3.68 -20.59 0.31
CA LYS A 543 4.17 -20.57 1.71
C LYS A 543 3.55 -21.67 2.57
N THR A 544 2.32 -22.07 2.26
CA THR A 544 1.53 -23.01 3.07
C THR A 544 1.13 -24.25 2.26
N LYS A 545 1.80 -24.52 1.13
CA LYS A 545 1.50 -25.66 0.26
C LYS A 545 1.67 -27.02 0.94
N SER A 546 2.46 -27.09 2.01
CA SER A 546 2.64 -28.28 2.84
C SER A 546 1.49 -28.49 3.83
N GLN A 547 0.56 -27.54 3.94
CA GLN A 547 -0.62 -27.59 4.80
C GLN A 547 -1.87 -27.84 3.95
N LEU A 548 -2.91 -28.42 4.55
CA LEU A 548 -4.20 -28.68 3.90
C LEU A 548 -5.00 -27.37 3.75
N VAL A 549 -4.56 -26.49 2.85
CA VAL A 549 -5.18 -25.18 2.61
C VAL A 549 -5.97 -25.18 1.29
N PRO A 550 -7.01 -24.34 1.15
CA PRO A 550 -7.69 -24.14 -0.12
C PRO A 550 -6.75 -23.64 -1.23
N ASP A 551 -7.12 -23.89 -2.48
CA ASP A 551 -6.38 -23.38 -3.63
C ASP A 551 -6.49 -21.86 -3.74
N LEU A 552 -5.50 -21.26 -4.39
CA LEU A 552 -5.52 -19.86 -4.74
C LEU A 552 -6.70 -19.59 -5.66
N LYS A 553 -7.58 -18.68 -5.24
CA LYS A 553 -8.69 -18.20 -6.03
C LYS A 553 -8.40 -16.77 -6.45
N LEU A 554 -8.29 -16.54 -7.76
CA LEU A 554 -8.15 -15.22 -8.36
C LEU A 554 -9.38 -15.01 -9.26
N PHE A 555 -10.09 -13.92 -9.03
CA PHE A 555 -11.31 -13.59 -9.76
C PHE A 555 -11.13 -12.24 -10.44
N PHE A 556 -11.42 -12.17 -11.73
CA PHE A 556 -11.40 -10.91 -12.46
C PHE A 556 -12.82 -10.36 -12.57
N PRO A 557 -13.06 -9.12 -12.15
CA PRO A 557 -14.40 -8.55 -12.24
C PRO A 557 -14.82 -8.32 -13.70
N GLU A 558 -16.09 -8.58 -14.02
CA GLU A 558 -16.64 -8.51 -15.38
C GLU A 558 -16.39 -7.14 -16.05
N SER A 559 -16.54 -6.07 -15.27
CA SER A 559 -16.31 -4.68 -15.70
C SER A 559 -14.84 -4.35 -16.02
N LEU A 560 -13.89 -5.17 -15.54
CA LEU A 560 -12.45 -5.00 -15.73
C LEU A 560 -11.83 -6.09 -16.60
N LYS A 561 -12.62 -7.04 -17.10
CA LYS A 561 -12.10 -8.17 -17.90
C LYS A 561 -11.38 -7.72 -19.16
N GLU A 562 -11.88 -6.69 -19.82
CA GLU A 562 -11.21 -6.12 -20.97
C GLU A 562 -9.85 -5.53 -20.62
N HIS A 563 -9.77 -4.71 -19.56
CA HIS A 563 -8.53 -4.09 -19.11
C HIS A 563 -7.49 -5.13 -18.69
N PHE A 564 -7.85 -6.09 -17.83
CA PHE A 564 -6.95 -7.18 -17.45
C PHE A 564 -6.58 -8.08 -18.63
N GLY A 565 -7.52 -8.32 -19.54
CA GLY A 565 -7.27 -9.05 -20.79
C GLY A 565 -6.23 -8.37 -21.68
N ARG A 566 -6.33 -7.05 -21.84
CA ARG A 566 -5.37 -6.21 -22.58
C ARG A 566 -3.97 -6.30 -21.96
N LEU A 567 -3.85 -6.06 -20.66
CA LEU A 567 -2.57 -6.14 -19.93
C LEU A 567 -1.96 -7.54 -20.01
N TYR A 568 -2.76 -8.56 -19.77
CA TYR A 568 -2.30 -9.94 -19.76
C TYR A 568 -1.88 -10.42 -21.15
N LEU A 569 -2.63 -10.04 -22.20
CA LEU A 569 -2.26 -10.30 -23.59
C LEU A 569 -0.90 -9.68 -23.94
N LEU A 570 -0.69 -8.40 -23.61
CA LEU A 570 0.57 -7.70 -23.87
C LEU A 570 1.75 -8.37 -23.14
N VAL A 571 1.57 -8.71 -21.86
CA VAL A 571 2.60 -9.42 -21.08
C VAL A 571 2.91 -10.80 -21.68
N CYS A 572 1.89 -11.57 -22.09
CA CYS A 572 2.10 -12.87 -22.74
C CYS A 572 2.83 -12.72 -24.07
N ALA A 573 2.47 -11.70 -24.87
CA ALA A 573 3.11 -11.42 -26.14
C ALA A 573 4.60 -11.07 -25.98
N TYR A 574 4.94 -10.21 -25.02
CA TYR A 574 6.34 -9.92 -24.69
C TYR A 574 7.10 -11.17 -24.24
N ARG A 575 6.51 -11.96 -23.34
CA ARG A 575 7.17 -13.16 -22.81
C ARG A 575 7.41 -14.20 -23.89
N TRP A 576 6.54 -14.30 -24.90
CA TRP A 576 6.69 -15.22 -26.02
C TRP A 576 7.67 -14.72 -27.10
N ASP A 577 7.90 -13.42 -27.20
CA ASP A 577 8.91 -12.81 -28.08
C ASP A 577 10.34 -12.87 -27.47
N MET A 578 10.43 -13.09 -26.16
CA MET A 578 11.69 -13.25 -25.42
C MET A 578 12.20 -14.71 -25.40
N PRO A 579 13.49 -14.92 -25.07
CA PRO A 579 14.06 -16.27 -24.86
C PRO A 579 13.27 -17.09 -23.84
N GLU A 580 13.28 -18.41 -23.98
CA GLU A 580 12.46 -19.33 -23.19
C GLU A 580 12.71 -19.23 -21.68
N GLU A 581 13.93 -18.90 -21.28
CA GLU A 581 14.31 -18.70 -19.88
C GLU A 581 13.53 -17.55 -19.24
N ARG A 582 13.06 -16.59 -20.04
CA ARG A 582 12.17 -15.51 -19.58
C ARG A 582 10.71 -15.96 -19.51
N ARG A 583 10.24 -16.95 -20.25
CA ARG A 583 8.80 -17.35 -20.23
C ARG A 583 8.32 -17.78 -18.83
N ASN A 584 9.18 -18.46 -18.07
CA ASN A 584 8.82 -19.05 -16.78
C ASN A 584 9.26 -18.25 -15.54
N GLN A 585 9.81 -17.05 -15.73
CA GLN A 585 10.24 -16.20 -14.62
C GLN A 585 9.07 -15.46 -13.96
N PRO A 586 9.15 -15.11 -12.66
CA PRO A 586 8.15 -14.29 -12.02
C PRO A 586 7.94 -12.94 -12.72
N LEU A 587 6.74 -12.37 -12.62
CA LEU A 587 6.45 -11.01 -13.06
C LEU A 587 7.43 -10.00 -12.39
N TYR A 588 7.81 -8.97 -13.13
CA TYR A 588 8.62 -7.89 -12.61
C TYR A 588 7.89 -7.11 -11.51
N ARG A 589 8.49 -7.07 -10.32
CA ARG A 589 7.95 -6.42 -9.11
C ARG A 589 8.59 -5.06 -8.81
N GLY A 590 9.77 -4.83 -9.37
CA GLY A 590 10.73 -3.86 -8.87
C GLY A 590 10.41 -2.46 -9.36
N ALA A 591 9.97 -1.59 -8.47
CA ALA A 591 9.94 -0.18 -8.78
C ALA A 591 10.39 0.60 -7.55
N ASN A 592 11.57 1.21 -7.64
CA ASN A 592 11.92 2.27 -6.71
C ASN A 592 11.03 3.50 -7.01
N ARG A 593 11.03 4.49 -6.11
CA ARG A 593 10.15 5.66 -6.23
C ARG A 593 10.34 6.36 -7.58
N ASP A 594 11.59 6.54 -8.02
CA ASP A 594 11.89 7.17 -9.31
C ASP A 594 11.31 6.41 -10.51
N GLN A 595 11.36 5.08 -10.50
CA GLN A 595 10.77 4.24 -11.54
C GLN A 595 9.24 4.36 -11.55
N LEU A 596 8.60 4.41 -10.38
CA LEU A 596 7.14 4.62 -10.29
C LEU A 596 6.76 6.02 -10.73
N THR A 597 7.53 7.06 -10.36
CA THR A 597 7.27 8.45 -10.78
C THR A 597 7.35 8.57 -12.30
N ARG A 598 8.38 8.02 -12.93
CA ARG A 598 8.52 8.06 -14.40
C ARG A 598 7.44 7.25 -15.12
N PHE A 599 6.97 6.17 -14.50
CA PHE A 599 5.98 5.29 -15.12
C PHE A 599 4.55 5.78 -14.92
N LEU A 600 4.09 5.90 -13.67
CA LEU A 600 2.71 6.19 -13.28
C LEU A 600 2.48 7.67 -12.93
N GLY A 601 3.52 8.50 -12.90
CA GLY A 601 3.43 9.91 -12.53
C GLY A 601 3.58 10.17 -11.03
N GLN A 602 3.72 11.45 -10.69
CA GLN A 602 3.96 11.90 -9.31
C GLN A 602 2.76 11.59 -8.39
N LEU A 603 1.52 11.67 -8.91
CA LEU A 603 0.29 11.43 -8.16
C LEU A 603 0.29 10.08 -7.44
N PHE A 604 0.74 9.01 -8.12
CA PHE A 604 0.82 7.67 -7.54
C PHE A 604 1.86 7.60 -6.42
N VAL A 605 3.00 8.25 -6.61
CA VAL A 605 4.15 8.19 -5.69
C VAL A 605 3.94 9.03 -4.43
N ASP A 606 3.19 10.12 -4.53
CA ASP A 606 2.79 10.93 -3.39
C ASP A 606 1.98 10.12 -2.37
N GLN A 607 1.13 9.19 -2.83
CA GLN A 607 0.34 8.30 -1.95
C GLN A 607 1.20 7.28 -1.19
N LEU A 608 2.45 7.11 -1.62
CA LEU A 608 3.40 6.24 -0.93
C LEU A 608 4.12 6.99 0.21
N GLY A 609 3.96 8.30 0.38
CA GLY A 609 4.69 9.08 1.38
C GLY A 609 6.21 8.90 1.25
N ASN A 610 6.93 8.61 2.34
CA ASN A 610 8.37 8.33 2.30
C ASN A 610 8.73 6.84 2.10
N ARG A 611 7.76 5.97 1.83
CA ARG A 611 7.99 4.52 1.60
C ARG A 611 7.96 4.16 0.12
N SER A 612 8.53 3.01 -0.22
CA SER A 612 8.30 2.36 -1.53
C SER A 612 6.97 1.61 -1.53
N PHE A 613 6.47 1.25 -2.73
CA PHE A 613 5.29 0.40 -2.83
C PHE A 613 5.50 -0.92 -2.07
N SER A 614 4.53 -1.28 -1.24
CA SER A 614 4.57 -2.46 -0.39
C SER A 614 3.36 -3.33 -0.66
N SER A 615 3.57 -4.48 -1.29
CA SER A 615 2.53 -5.50 -1.47
C SER A 615 1.93 -5.99 -0.16
N ARG A 616 2.68 -5.93 0.95
CA ARG A 616 2.14 -6.25 2.27
C ARG A 616 1.19 -5.16 2.76
N ALA A 617 1.51 -3.89 2.50
CA ALA A 617 0.60 -2.77 2.79
C ALA A 617 -0.62 -2.84 1.89
N ALA A 618 -0.46 -3.07 0.58
CA ALA A 618 -1.56 -3.18 -0.38
C ALA A 618 -2.49 -4.37 -0.06
N ASN A 619 -1.95 -5.55 0.24
CA ASN A 619 -2.78 -6.69 0.67
C ASN A 619 -3.50 -6.41 1.99
N LYS A 620 -2.84 -5.73 2.94
CA LYS A 620 -3.49 -5.32 4.19
C LYS A 620 -4.57 -4.29 3.93
N SER A 621 -4.34 -3.30 3.07
CA SER A 621 -5.35 -2.32 2.64
C SER A 621 -6.52 -3.03 2.02
N PHE A 622 -6.31 -3.93 1.05
CA PHE A 622 -7.37 -4.72 0.44
C PHE A 622 -8.18 -5.52 1.48
N LEU A 623 -7.50 -6.27 2.37
CA LEU A 623 -8.17 -7.06 3.40
C LEU A 623 -8.85 -6.20 4.47
N GLN A 624 -8.27 -5.06 4.86
CA GLN A 624 -8.88 -4.10 5.78
C GLN A 624 -10.05 -3.38 5.13
N SER A 625 -10.00 -3.13 3.81
CA SER A 625 -11.12 -2.61 3.04
C SER A 625 -12.29 -3.60 3.07
N LEU A 626 -12.00 -4.90 3.02
CA LEU A 626 -13.02 -5.95 3.21
C LEU A 626 -13.52 -6.00 4.68
N GLN A 627 -12.63 -5.97 5.67
CA GLN A 627 -12.98 -6.05 7.10
C GLN A 627 -13.73 -4.81 7.64
N ASN A 628 -13.32 -3.61 7.25
CA ASN A 628 -14.00 -2.37 7.64
C ASN A 628 -15.41 -2.27 7.05
N ALA A 629 -15.64 -2.97 5.93
CA ALA A 629 -16.95 -3.09 5.33
C ALA A 629 -17.81 -4.18 6.01
N GLU A 630 -17.22 -5.04 6.84
CA GLU A 630 -17.95 -5.98 7.72
C GLU A 630 -18.32 -5.37 9.09
N SER A 631 -17.53 -4.42 9.63
CA SER A 631 -17.68 -3.90 11.01
C SER A 631 -18.71 -2.78 11.21
N LYS A 632 -19.28 -2.25 10.12
CA LYS A 632 -20.47 -1.38 10.13
C LYS A 632 -21.49 -1.99 9.18
N ASN A 633 -22.39 -2.83 9.70
CA ASN A 633 -23.50 -3.45 8.95
C ASN A 633 -23.11 -3.96 7.54
N GLY A 634 -22.30 -5.03 7.54
CA GLY A 634 -22.18 -6.05 6.49
C GLY A 634 -22.24 -5.64 5.01
N ASN A 635 -21.08 -5.42 4.37
CA ASN A 635 -20.90 -5.67 2.93
C ASN A 635 -19.41 -5.85 2.48
N PRO A 636 -18.97 -6.99 1.93
CA PRO A 636 -17.57 -7.25 1.55
C PRO A 636 -17.22 -6.85 0.09
N ILE A 637 -17.08 -5.54 -0.27
CA ILE A 637 -16.93 -5.12 -1.69
C ILE A 637 -15.96 -3.94 -1.96
N ALA A 638 -15.24 -3.40 -0.98
CA ALA A 638 -14.53 -2.12 -1.14
C ALA A 638 -13.48 -2.04 -2.28
N GLY A 639 -12.60 -3.03 -2.47
CA GLY A 639 -11.53 -2.96 -3.50
C GLY A 639 -12.05 -2.96 -4.96
N TYR A 640 -13.11 -3.72 -5.23
CA TYR A 640 -13.81 -3.74 -6.52
C TYR A 640 -14.55 -2.43 -6.78
N PHE A 641 -15.20 -1.89 -5.74
CA PHE A 641 -15.93 -0.63 -5.83
C PHE A 641 -14.99 0.54 -6.11
N MET A 642 -13.83 0.59 -5.48
CA MET A 642 -12.81 1.61 -5.74
C MET A 642 -12.31 1.60 -7.20
N ALA A 643 -12.04 0.42 -7.76
CA ALA A 643 -11.65 0.29 -9.17
C ALA A 643 -12.79 0.67 -10.13
N THR A 644 -14.05 0.38 -9.77
CA THR A 644 -15.23 0.70 -10.61
C THR A 644 -15.54 2.20 -10.58
N ILE A 645 -15.48 2.85 -9.40
CA ILE A 645 -15.64 4.31 -9.26
C ILE A 645 -14.56 5.05 -10.05
N ALA A 646 -13.30 4.65 -9.89
CA ALA A 646 -12.17 5.25 -10.61
C ALA A 646 -12.35 5.24 -12.13
N ARG A 647 -13.06 4.23 -12.67
CA ARG A 647 -13.35 4.08 -14.10
C ARG A 647 -14.53 4.93 -14.59
N SER A 648 -15.47 5.30 -13.70
CA SER A 648 -16.81 5.77 -14.08
C SER A 648 -17.03 7.29 -13.95
N HIS A 649 -16.11 8.04 -13.33
CA HIS A 649 -16.25 9.48 -13.12
C HIS A 649 -15.23 10.31 -13.92
N LYS A 650 -15.72 11.38 -14.57
CA LYS A 650 -14.91 12.52 -15.03
C LYS A 650 -14.43 13.30 -13.80
N ILE A 651 -13.34 12.88 -13.15
CA ILE A 651 -12.76 13.62 -12.02
C ILE A 651 -11.52 14.34 -12.52
N ARG A 652 -11.56 15.68 -12.57
CA ARG A 652 -10.37 16.47 -12.89
C ARG A 652 -9.41 16.47 -11.69
N TYR A 653 -8.12 16.58 -11.98
CA TYR A 653 -6.97 16.37 -11.08
C TYR A 653 -6.90 17.22 -9.78
N GLY A 654 -7.91 18.05 -9.47
CA GLY A 654 -8.01 18.81 -8.21
C GLY A 654 -9.20 18.46 -7.32
N GLU A 655 -10.13 17.63 -7.80
CA GLU A 655 -11.38 17.33 -7.08
C GLU A 655 -11.30 16.04 -6.25
N ILE A 656 -10.27 15.22 -6.48
CA ILE A 656 -10.12 13.88 -5.87
C ILE A 656 -10.05 13.95 -4.34
N SER A 657 -9.50 15.00 -3.71
CA SER A 657 -9.29 15.00 -2.25
C SER A 657 -10.52 15.41 -1.44
N LYS A 658 -11.34 16.34 -1.93
CA LYS A 658 -12.60 16.76 -1.26
C LYS A 658 -13.78 15.92 -1.73
N VAL A 659 -13.85 15.60 -3.03
CA VAL A 659 -14.97 14.87 -3.62
C VAL A 659 -14.84 13.37 -3.39
N THR A 660 -13.65 12.76 -3.32
CA THR A 660 -13.56 11.31 -3.01
C THR A 660 -13.75 11.02 -1.53
N ALA A 661 -13.26 11.90 -0.63
CA ALA A 661 -13.57 11.81 0.79
C ALA A 661 -15.05 12.11 1.03
N ALA A 662 -15.62 13.16 0.43
CA ALA A 662 -17.05 13.46 0.46
C ALA A 662 -17.91 12.41 -0.26
N TYR A 663 -17.48 11.76 -1.34
CA TYR A 663 -18.23 10.63 -1.91
C TYR A 663 -18.11 9.39 -1.02
N LEU A 664 -16.98 9.17 -0.34
CA LEU A 664 -16.83 8.07 0.60
C LEU A 664 -17.48 8.35 1.97
N SER A 665 -17.72 9.63 2.33
CA SER A 665 -18.31 10.06 3.60
C SER A 665 -19.77 10.54 3.49
N ASP A 666 -20.16 11.18 2.39
CA ASP A 666 -21.51 11.67 2.03
C ASP A 666 -22.31 10.66 1.22
N MET A 667 -21.76 9.48 0.92
CA MET A 667 -22.61 8.31 0.74
C MET A 667 -23.25 7.98 2.10
N LYS A 668 -24.26 8.78 2.47
CA LYS A 668 -25.45 8.26 3.12
C LYS A 668 -25.94 7.15 2.21
N PHE A 669 -25.52 5.91 2.45
CA PHE A 669 -26.10 4.77 1.76
C PHE A 669 -27.56 4.71 2.18
N PHE A 670 -28.38 5.28 1.31
CA PHE A 670 -29.83 5.32 1.32
C PHE A 670 -30.38 3.91 1.58
N GLY A 671 -31.52 3.84 2.28
CA GLY A 671 -32.23 2.61 2.62
C GLY A 671 -32.59 1.76 1.40
N GLU A 672 -31.61 0.98 0.92
CA GLU A 672 -31.70 0.09 -0.22
C GLU A 672 -31.67 -1.37 0.28
N THR A 673 -32.43 -2.21 -0.40
CA THR A 673 -33.03 -3.42 0.15
C THR A 673 -32.19 -4.69 -0.13
N PRO A 674 -32.46 -5.85 0.51
CA PRO A 674 -31.74 -7.12 0.32
C PRO A 674 -31.53 -7.58 -1.15
N GLU A 675 -32.30 -7.01 -2.06
CA GLU A 675 -32.32 -7.21 -3.51
C GLU A 675 -31.06 -6.70 -4.20
N TYR A 676 -30.52 -5.56 -3.74
CA TYR A 676 -29.27 -5.00 -4.24
C TYR A 676 -28.08 -5.91 -3.87
N PHE A 677 -28.13 -6.52 -2.69
CA PHE A 677 -27.15 -7.52 -2.26
C PHE A 677 -27.23 -8.81 -3.08
N ALA A 678 -28.43 -9.25 -3.48
CA ALA A 678 -28.62 -10.39 -4.37
C ALA A 678 -28.09 -10.13 -5.79
N ALA A 679 -28.26 -8.92 -6.34
CA ALA A 679 -27.70 -8.51 -7.64
C ALA A 679 -26.15 -8.49 -7.63
N MET A 680 -25.53 -8.08 -6.53
CA MET A 680 -24.07 -8.11 -6.38
C MET A 680 -23.49 -9.51 -6.16
N MET A 681 -24.23 -10.43 -5.52
CA MET A 681 -23.86 -11.85 -5.45
C MET A 681 -24.02 -12.57 -6.79
N PHE A 682 -24.93 -12.07 -7.63
CA PHE A 682 -25.16 -12.51 -9.02
C PHE A 682 -24.04 -12.05 -9.95
N GLU A 683 -23.59 -10.77 -9.90
CA GLU A 683 -22.45 -10.28 -10.68
C GLU A 683 -21.11 -10.95 -10.32
N ARG A 684 -21.02 -11.50 -9.11
CA ARG A 684 -19.86 -12.26 -8.63
C ARG A 684 -19.94 -13.76 -8.92
N GLY A 685 -21.08 -14.26 -9.41
CA GLY A 685 -21.30 -15.67 -9.72
C GLY A 685 -21.28 -16.61 -8.50
N VAL A 686 -21.53 -16.11 -7.27
CA VAL A 686 -21.32 -16.91 -6.05
C VAL A 686 -22.58 -17.50 -5.41
N LEU A 687 -23.77 -16.89 -5.37
CA LEU A 687 -24.83 -17.46 -4.49
C LEU A 687 -26.34 -17.27 -4.82
N SER A 688 -26.78 -17.07 -6.06
CA SER A 688 -28.25 -17.13 -6.33
C SER A 688 -28.68 -17.43 -7.77
N PHE A 689 -27.75 -17.68 -8.69
CA PHE A 689 -28.12 -17.97 -10.08
C PHE A 689 -29.08 -19.15 -10.20
N ILE A 690 -28.92 -20.20 -9.39
CA ILE A 690 -29.73 -21.43 -9.51
C ILE A 690 -31.14 -21.29 -8.90
N PRO A 691 -31.35 -20.79 -7.67
CA PRO A 691 -32.70 -20.55 -7.15
C PRO A 691 -33.46 -19.48 -7.96
N TYR A 692 -32.75 -18.42 -8.39
CA TYR A 692 -33.33 -17.37 -9.22
C TYR A 692 -33.76 -17.92 -10.59
N LEU A 693 -32.91 -18.69 -11.27
CA LEU A 693 -33.29 -19.38 -12.50
C LEU A 693 -34.44 -20.35 -12.24
N MET A 694 -34.40 -21.15 -11.18
CA MET A 694 -35.48 -22.10 -10.85
C MET A 694 -36.81 -21.38 -10.62
N LEU A 695 -36.86 -20.24 -9.93
CA LEU A 695 -38.08 -19.46 -9.74
C LEU A 695 -38.53 -18.75 -11.02
N GLN A 696 -37.59 -18.20 -11.79
CA GLN A 696 -37.88 -17.62 -13.09
C GLN A 696 -38.43 -18.69 -14.06
N TYR A 697 -37.93 -19.93 -13.98
CA TYR A 697 -38.43 -21.10 -14.71
C TYR A 697 -39.71 -21.71 -14.12
N LEU A 698 -39.98 -21.56 -12.81
CA LEU A 698 -41.17 -22.10 -12.13
C LEU A 698 -42.35 -21.12 -12.06
N TYR A 699 -42.12 -19.82 -12.31
CA TYR A 699 -43.13 -18.78 -12.17
C TYR A 699 -43.16 -17.76 -13.32
N GLY A 700 -42.22 -17.82 -14.28
CA GLY A 700 -42.27 -17.09 -15.54
C GLY A 700 -42.25 -15.56 -15.39
N GLU A 701 -42.90 -14.84 -16.33
CA GLU A 701 -43.01 -13.36 -16.29
C GLU A 701 -43.64 -12.83 -15.00
N SER A 702 -44.56 -13.60 -14.40
CA SER A 702 -45.18 -13.26 -13.13
C SER A 702 -44.21 -13.21 -11.95
N TYR A 703 -43.01 -13.80 -12.06
CA TYR A 703 -41.93 -13.60 -11.10
C TYR A 703 -41.07 -12.38 -11.43
N GLN A 704 -40.81 -12.12 -12.71
CA GLN A 704 -40.03 -10.96 -13.16
C GLN A 704 -40.74 -9.62 -12.95
N GLN A 705 -42.07 -9.61 -12.98
CA GLN A 705 -42.92 -8.45 -12.70
C GLN A 705 -43.09 -8.18 -11.20
N LEU A 706 -42.70 -9.11 -10.34
CA LEU A 706 -42.68 -8.87 -8.90
C LEU A 706 -41.59 -7.84 -8.61
N SER A 707 -41.86 -6.96 -7.64
CA SER A 707 -40.79 -6.13 -7.10
C SER A 707 -39.69 -7.05 -6.62
N SER A 708 -38.44 -6.60 -6.79
CA SER A 708 -37.27 -7.38 -6.40
C SER A 708 -37.42 -7.89 -4.95
N GLN A 709 -38.10 -7.13 -4.07
CA GLN A 709 -38.37 -7.48 -2.68
C GLN A 709 -39.26 -8.71 -2.48
N VAL A 710 -40.24 -8.91 -3.36
CA VAL A 710 -41.08 -10.12 -3.34
C VAL A 710 -40.36 -11.30 -4.01
N GLN A 711 -39.53 -11.03 -5.03
CA GLN A 711 -38.68 -12.05 -5.65
C GLN A 711 -37.71 -12.66 -4.63
N THR A 712 -37.00 -11.83 -3.86
CA THR A 712 -36.08 -12.28 -2.80
C THR A 712 -36.80 -13.03 -1.68
N ASN A 713 -38.01 -12.60 -1.31
CA ASN A 713 -38.80 -13.29 -0.28
C ASN A 713 -39.22 -14.71 -0.75
N LEU A 714 -39.54 -14.87 -2.05
CA LEU A 714 -39.80 -16.19 -2.65
C LEU A 714 -38.53 -17.06 -2.72
N ILE A 715 -37.36 -16.47 -3.03
CA ILE A 715 -36.06 -17.16 -2.96
C ILE A 715 -35.77 -17.65 -1.53
N GLN A 716 -36.07 -16.83 -0.52
CA GLN A 716 -35.89 -17.16 0.90
C GLN A 716 -36.88 -18.25 1.38
N LYS A 717 -38.10 -18.26 0.85
CA LYS A 717 -39.14 -19.26 1.15
C LYS A 717 -38.94 -20.60 0.46
N LEU A 718 -38.05 -20.71 -0.52
CA LEU A 718 -37.69 -22.00 -1.15
C LEU A 718 -36.99 -22.97 -0.18
N ASP A 719 -36.50 -22.48 0.96
CA ASP A 719 -35.85 -23.26 2.02
C ASP A 719 -34.76 -24.22 1.49
N LEU A 720 -34.01 -23.78 0.48
CA LEU A 720 -32.85 -24.49 -0.02
C LEU A 720 -31.60 -23.92 0.67
N SER A 721 -30.95 -24.73 1.49
CA SER A 721 -29.70 -24.35 2.14
C SER A 721 -28.60 -24.08 1.10
N ALA A 722 -27.62 -23.23 1.46
CA ALA A 722 -26.45 -22.99 0.62
C ALA A 722 -25.75 -24.31 0.22
N HIS A 723 -25.76 -25.30 1.12
CA HIS A 723 -25.28 -26.65 0.87
C HIS A 723 -26.10 -27.40 -0.19
N GLU A 724 -27.42 -27.23 -0.24
CA GLU A 724 -28.28 -27.87 -1.25
C GLU A 724 -28.15 -27.22 -2.63
N VAL A 725 -27.97 -25.90 -2.69
CA VAL A 725 -27.67 -25.18 -3.94
C VAL A 725 -26.29 -25.58 -4.47
N GLU A 726 -25.29 -25.63 -3.59
CA GLU A 726 -23.94 -26.07 -3.92
C GLU A 726 -23.92 -27.57 -4.30
N SER A 727 -24.68 -28.42 -3.60
CA SER A 727 -24.85 -29.84 -3.93
C SER A 727 -25.57 -30.04 -5.26
N PHE A 728 -26.56 -29.21 -5.60
CA PHE A 728 -27.23 -29.26 -6.90
C PHE A 728 -26.29 -28.85 -8.03
N THR A 729 -25.57 -27.73 -7.86
CA THR A 729 -24.59 -27.23 -8.84
C THR A 729 -23.46 -28.22 -9.04
N THR A 730 -22.88 -28.70 -7.93
CA THR A 730 -21.82 -29.71 -7.91
C THR A 730 -22.33 -31.02 -8.52
N GLY A 731 -23.57 -31.41 -8.26
CA GLY A 731 -24.22 -32.57 -8.87
C GLY A 731 -24.37 -32.44 -10.39
N CYS A 732 -24.81 -31.27 -10.89
CA CYS A 732 -24.92 -30.99 -12.33
C CYS A 732 -23.54 -31.06 -13.00
N LEU A 733 -22.56 -30.32 -12.46
CA LEU A 733 -21.19 -30.28 -12.99
C LEU A 733 -20.52 -31.65 -12.92
N LYS A 734 -20.69 -32.40 -11.83
CA LYS A 734 -20.18 -33.76 -11.68
C LYS A 734 -20.80 -34.70 -12.71
N THR A 735 -22.10 -34.56 -12.99
CA THR A 735 -22.80 -35.37 -14.00
C THR A 735 -22.28 -35.06 -15.41
N MET A 736 -22.11 -33.79 -15.76
CA MET A 736 -21.52 -33.37 -17.04
C MET A 736 -20.08 -33.85 -17.20
N ASN A 737 -19.25 -33.67 -16.17
CA ASN A 737 -17.85 -34.10 -16.19
C ASN A 737 -17.72 -35.63 -16.27
N ASN A 738 -18.58 -36.37 -15.57
CA ASN A 738 -18.63 -37.82 -15.66
C ASN A 738 -19.08 -38.28 -17.05
N ALA A 739 -20.06 -37.60 -17.67
CA ALA A 739 -20.49 -37.91 -19.02
C ALA A 739 -19.36 -37.70 -20.04
N GLN A 740 -18.67 -36.56 -19.99
CA GLN A 740 -17.50 -36.29 -20.84
C GLN A 740 -16.39 -37.33 -20.63
N LYS A 741 -16.09 -37.69 -19.37
CA LYS A 741 -15.09 -38.71 -19.06
C LYS A 741 -15.46 -40.07 -19.64
N ASN A 742 -16.71 -40.50 -19.45
CA ASN A 742 -17.20 -41.79 -19.95
C ASN A 742 -17.18 -41.85 -21.48
N VAL A 743 -17.59 -40.78 -22.17
CA VAL A 743 -17.55 -40.69 -23.63
C VAL A 743 -16.10 -40.68 -24.13
N ARG A 744 -15.19 -39.92 -23.49
CA ARG A 744 -13.77 -39.92 -23.86
C ARG A 744 -13.13 -41.29 -23.70
N GLN A 745 -13.41 -41.99 -22.60
CA GLN A 745 -12.90 -43.35 -22.37
C GLN A 745 -13.45 -44.34 -23.40
N LEU A 746 -14.75 -44.23 -23.74
CA LEU A 746 -15.39 -45.05 -24.75
C LEU A 746 -14.77 -44.82 -26.14
N LEU A 747 -14.53 -43.56 -26.52
CA LEU A 747 -13.98 -43.22 -27.84
C LEU A 747 -12.47 -43.47 -27.95
N ALA A 748 -11.72 -43.41 -26.84
CA ALA A 748 -10.27 -43.62 -26.84
C ALA A 748 -9.84 -45.03 -27.29
N VAL A 749 -10.75 -46.01 -27.18
CA VAL A 749 -10.50 -47.41 -27.56
C VAL A 749 -11.10 -47.78 -28.92
N LYS A 750 -11.60 -46.79 -29.68
CA LYS A 750 -12.22 -46.97 -31.00
C LYS A 750 -11.37 -46.34 -32.09
N SER A 751 -11.31 -46.98 -33.24
CA SER A 751 -10.67 -46.42 -34.43
C SER A 751 -11.47 -45.26 -35.01
N GLN A 752 -10.80 -44.41 -35.80
CA GLN A 752 -11.44 -43.30 -36.52
C GLN A 752 -12.57 -43.80 -37.44
N ASP A 753 -12.40 -44.95 -38.09
CA ASP A 753 -13.43 -45.54 -38.95
C ASP A 753 -14.64 -46.02 -38.13
N GLU A 754 -14.44 -46.69 -36.98
CA GLU A 754 -15.54 -47.10 -36.09
C GLU A 754 -16.35 -45.90 -35.56
N ILE A 755 -15.67 -44.80 -35.22
CA ILE A 755 -16.31 -43.57 -34.77
C ILE A 755 -17.10 -42.94 -35.93
N ARG A 756 -16.52 -42.92 -37.14
CA ARG A 756 -17.19 -42.39 -38.34
C ARG A 756 -18.44 -43.20 -38.68
N GLU A 757 -18.36 -44.53 -38.65
CA GLU A 757 -19.50 -45.43 -38.86
C GLU A 757 -20.58 -45.25 -37.80
N ALA A 758 -20.20 -45.01 -36.53
CA ALA A 758 -21.16 -44.69 -35.48
C ALA A 758 -21.89 -43.37 -35.74
N PHE A 759 -21.19 -42.33 -36.21
CA PHE A 759 -21.83 -41.08 -36.61
C PHE A 759 -22.73 -41.24 -37.84
N TYR A 760 -22.34 -42.04 -38.83
CA TYR A 760 -23.22 -42.40 -39.95
C TYR A 760 -24.47 -43.14 -39.48
N THR A 761 -24.32 -44.06 -38.52
CA THR A 761 -25.43 -44.82 -37.92
C THR A 761 -26.39 -43.90 -37.17
N ILE A 762 -25.87 -42.89 -36.45
CA ILE A 762 -26.69 -41.87 -35.78
C ILE A 762 -27.36 -40.95 -36.81
N GLY A 763 -26.61 -40.45 -37.79
CA GLY A 763 -27.10 -39.53 -38.82
C GLY A 763 -28.13 -40.15 -39.78
N SER A 764 -28.07 -41.47 -39.99
CA SER A 764 -29.07 -42.24 -40.75
C SER A 764 -30.28 -42.65 -39.92
N GLY A 765 -30.33 -42.30 -38.63
CA GLY A 765 -31.43 -42.63 -37.73
C GLY A 765 -31.44 -44.08 -37.21
N LEU A 766 -30.40 -44.87 -37.48
CA LEU A 766 -30.27 -46.27 -37.09
C LEU A 766 -29.67 -46.47 -35.68
N GLY A 767 -29.10 -45.41 -35.09
CA GLY A 767 -28.49 -45.40 -33.74
C GLY A 767 -29.49 -45.30 -32.59
N ALA A 768 -30.61 -46.05 -32.65
CA ALA A 768 -31.74 -45.89 -31.73
C ALA A 768 -31.34 -46.06 -30.25
N SER A 769 -31.77 -45.12 -29.42
CA SER A 769 -31.75 -45.30 -27.97
C SER A 769 -33.02 -46.02 -27.50
N ARG A 770 -33.19 -46.17 -26.19
CA ARG A 770 -34.47 -46.62 -25.60
C ARG A 770 -35.46 -45.46 -25.39
N GLY A 771 -35.05 -44.22 -25.62
CA GLY A 771 -35.91 -43.03 -25.65
C GLY A 771 -36.50 -42.82 -27.05
N MET A 772 -37.71 -42.26 -27.13
CA MET A 772 -38.45 -42.14 -28.40
C MET A 772 -37.80 -41.20 -29.43
N HIS A 773 -37.02 -40.21 -29.00
CA HIS A 773 -36.43 -39.20 -29.89
C HIS A 773 -34.93 -38.97 -29.70
N SER A 774 -34.26 -39.82 -28.91
CA SER A 774 -32.82 -39.73 -28.66
C SER A 774 -32.05 -40.88 -29.30
N TYR A 775 -30.77 -40.66 -29.58
CA TYR A 775 -29.85 -41.68 -30.10
C TYR A 775 -28.90 -42.17 -29.02
N CYS A 776 -28.33 -43.36 -29.20
CA CYS A 776 -27.39 -43.95 -28.24
C CYS A 776 -26.03 -44.16 -28.88
N LEU A 777 -25.02 -43.45 -28.38
CA LEU A 777 -23.65 -43.55 -28.87
C LEU A 777 -23.08 -44.96 -28.74
N ARG A 778 -23.44 -45.70 -27.67
CA ARG A 778 -23.00 -47.09 -27.50
C ARG A 778 -23.63 -48.04 -28.50
N MET A 779 -24.92 -47.87 -28.80
CA MET A 779 -25.59 -48.69 -29.81
C MET A 779 -25.02 -48.40 -31.20
N ALA A 780 -24.73 -47.13 -31.49
CA ALA A 780 -24.07 -46.72 -32.73
C ALA A 780 -22.66 -47.30 -32.88
N LEU A 781 -21.96 -47.54 -31.76
CA LEU A 781 -20.65 -48.20 -31.71
C LEU A 781 -20.74 -49.74 -31.59
N ASN A 782 -21.91 -50.34 -31.86
CA ASN A 782 -22.20 -51.77 -31.73
C ASN A 782 -21.94 -52.36 -30.33
N GLU A 783 -22.05 -51.55 -29.28
CA GLU A 783 -21.91 -51.99 -27.90
C GLU A 783 -23.25 -52.20 -27.19
N ARG A 784 -23.30 -53.24 -26.35
CA ARG A 784 -24.50 -53.54 -25.55
C ARG A 784 -24.77 -52.44 -24.51
N CYS A 785 -25.97 -51.85 -24.56
CA CYS A 785 -26.44 -50.92 -23.53
C CYS A 785 -26.71 -51.65 -22.20
N GLN A 786 -26.11 -51.16 -21.11
CA GLN A 786 -26.26 -51.73 -19.76
C GLN A 786 -27.21 -50.92 -18.87
N LYS A 787 -27.76 -49.81 -19.35
CA LYS A 787 -28.65 -48.92 -18.59
C LYS A 787 -30.11 -49.25 -18.84
N ARG A 788 -30.93 -49.19 -17.78
CA ARG A 788 -32.37 -49.43 -17.85
C ARG A 788 -33.15 -48.24 -18.44
N GLU A 789 -32.72 -47.02 -18.11
CA GLU A 789 -33.33 -45.76 -18.57
C GLU A 789 -32.33 -44.91 -19.36
N CYS A 790 -32.80 -44.20 -20.38
CA CYS A 790 -31.98 -43.30 -21.19
C CYS A 790 -31.83 -41.91 -20.55
N LEU A 791 -32.86 -41.41 -19.86
CA LEU A 791 -32.88 -40.08 -19.26
C LEU A 791 -31.73 -39.85 -18.26
N GLY A 792 -30.76 -39.03 -18.65
CA GLY A 792 -29.54 -38.73 -17.86
C GLY A 792 -28.39 -39.72 -18.07
N CYS A 793 -28.47 -40.56 -19.11
CA CYS A 793 -27.39 -41.47 -19.51
C CYS A 793 -26.26 -40.68 -20.18
N PRO A 794 -24.98 -40.94 -19.83
CA PRO A 794 -23.84 -40.23 -20.42
C PRO A 794 -23.60 -40.54 -21.91
N TYR A 795 -24.27 -41.57 -22.45
CA TYR A 795 -24.14 -42.00 -23.84
C TYR A 795 -25.39 -41.69 -24.67
N GLU A 796 -26.40 -41.05 -24.07
CA GLU A 796 -27.57 -40.56 -24.78
C GLU A 796 -27.19 -39.30 -25.57
N MET A 797 -27.53 -39.29 -26.84
CA MET A 797 -27.39 -38.14 -27.73
C MET A 797 -28.77 -37.55 -27.94
N GLN A 798 -28.97 -36.38 -27.33
CA GLN A 798 -30.25 -35.70 -27.31
C GLN A 798 -30.45 -34.91 -28.60
N THR A 799 -31.64 -35.03 -29.17
CA THR A 799 -32.02 -34.31 -30.38
C THR A 799 -32.82 -33.05 -30.04
N ARG A 800 -33.05 -32.20 -31.05
CA ARG A 800 -33.97 -31.06 -30.89
C ARG A 800 -35.37 -31.55 -30.46
N ALA A 801 -35.86 -32.65 -31.03
CA ALA A 801 -37.14 -33.25 -30.67
C ALA A 801 -37.20 -33.71 -29.20
N ASP A 802 -36.09 -34.23 -28.65
CA ASP A 802 -36.01 -34.52 -27.21
C ASP A 802 -36.11 -33.26 -26.36
N ALA A 803 -35.48 -32.16 -26.78
CA ALA A 803 -35.57 -30.90 -26.07
C ALA A 803 -37.04 -30.40 -26.01
N TYR A 804 -37.77 -30.46 -27.13
CA TYR A 804 -39.21 -30.15 -27.17
C TYR A 804 -40.01 -31.05 -26.21
N LEU A 805 -39.76 -32.36 -26.22
CA LEU A 805 -40.46 -33.33 -25.37
C LEU A 805 -40.16 -33.10 -23.88
N LEU A 806 -38.90 -32.90 -23.51
CA LEU A 806 -38.46 -32.71 -22.12
C LEU A 806 -39.00 -31.41 -21.53
N VAL A 807 -39.04 -30.33 -22.33
CA VAL A 807 -39.69 -29.06 -21.93
C VAL A 807 -41.19 -29.28 -21.75
N GLY A 808 -41.85 -30.00 -22.66
CA GLY A 808 -43.27 -30.33 -22.53
C GLY A 808 -43.58 -31.19 -21.30
N GLN A 809 -42.74 -32.17 -20.98
CA GLN A 809 -42.86 -32.99 -19.77
C GLN A 809 -42.64 -32.16 -18.50
N TYR A 810 -41.64 -31.28 -18.51
CA TYR A 810 -41.40 -30.35 -17.42
C TYR A 810 -42.65 -29.50 -17.14
N ARG A 811 -43.28 -28.93 -18.17
CA ARG A 811 -44.52 -28.15 -18.02
C ARG A 811 -45.66 -28.97 -17.43
N LYS A 812 -45.89 -30.19 -17.94
CA LYS A 812 -46.94 -31.09 -17.42
C LYS A 812 -46.74 -31.43 -15.95
N ILE A 813 -45.52 -31.79 -15.55
CA ILE A 813 -45.21 -32.14 -14.16
C ILE A 813 -45.27 -30.90 -13.27
N ARG A 814 -44.87 -29.72 -13.76
CA ARG A 814 -44.99 -28.44 -13.04
C ARG A 814 -46.45 -28.05 -12.80
N ALA A 815 -47.33 -28.24 -13.79
CA ALA A 815 -48.77 -28.04 -13.62
C ALA A 815 -49.34 -28.99 -12.55
N ALA A 816 -49.01 -30.29 -12.63
CA ALA A 816 -49.44 -31.29 -11.64
C ALA A 816 -48.88 -31.01 -10.22
N TYR A 817 -47.65 -30.51 -10.13
CA TYR A 817 -47.09 -30.03 -8.86
C TYR A 817 -47.91 -28.86 -8.31
N THR A 818 -48.19 -27.86 -9.13
CA THR A 818 -48.98 -26.68 -8.74
C THR A 818 -50.38 -27.06 -8.25
N GLU A 819 -51.03 -28.00 -8.94
CA GLU A 819 -52.32 -28.56 -8.54
C GLU A 819 -52.23 -29.32 -7.21
N SER A 820 -51.19 -30.12 -7.00
CA SER A 820 -50.95 -30.81 -5.72
C SER A 820 -50.67 -29.87 -4.55
N VAL A 821 -50.11 -28.68 -4.82
CA VAL A 821 -49.94 -27.59 -3.84
C VAL A 821 -51.30 -27.01 -3.49
N ALA A 822 -52.14 -26.71 -4.48
CA ALA A 822 -53.49 -26.19 -4.26
C ALA A 822 -54.39 -27.17 -3.47
N GLN A 823 -54.20 -28.47 -3.68
CA GLN A 823 -54.93 -29.55 -2.99
C GLN A 823 -54.33 -29.92 -1.61
N GLY A 824 -53.16 -29.39 -1.25
CA GLY A 824 -52.50 -29.69 0.04
C GLY A 824 -51.90 -31.11 0.16
N ASP A 825 -51.74 -31.85 -0.95
CA ASP A 825 -51.19 -33.22 -0.94
C ASP A 825 -49.66 -33.21 -0.88
N LEU A 826 -49.13 -33.23 0.36
CA LEU A 826 -47.69 -33.22 0.63
C LEU A 826 -46.93 -34.41 0.04
N ALA A 827 -47.58 -35.57 -0.14
CA ALA A 827 -46.93 -36.76 -0.69
C ALA A 827 -46.72 -36.62 -2.20
N GLN A 828 -47.74 -36.12 -2.92
CA GLN A 828 -47.63 -35.83 -4.34
C GLN A 828 -46.70 -34.66 -4.63
N GLN A 829 -46.72 -33.63 -3.78
CA GLN A 829 -45.77 -32.51 -3.87
C GLN A 829 -44.32 -33.00 -3.83
N ARG A 830 -43.96 -33.85 -2.85
CA ARG A 830 -42.60 -34.43 -2.74
C ARG A 830 -42.23 -35.28 -3.96
N LYS A 831 -43.17 -36.08 -4.47
CA LYS A 831 -42.97 -36.91 -5.67
C LYS A 831 -42.71 -36.05 -6.91
N TYR A 832 -43.56 -35.08 -7.19
CA TYR A 832 -43.40 -34.20 -8.35
C TYR A 832 -42.16 -33.31 -8.23
N GLN A 833 -41.82 -32.84 -7.03
CA GLN A 833 -40.60 -32.10 -6.76
C GLN A 833 -39.34 -32.94 -7.08
N ALA A 834 -39.32 -34.22 -6.71
CA ALA A 834 -38.22 -35.12 -7.05
C ALA A 834 -38.09 -35.35 -8.57
N ILE A 835 -39.23 -35.47 -9.28
CA ILE A 835 -39.26 -35.63 -10.74
C ILE A 835 -38.78 -34.35 -11.43
N LEU A 836 -39.24 -33.17 -10.99
CA LEU A 836 -38.80 -31.87 -11.52
C LEU A 836 -37.30 -31.68 -11.34
N LYS A 837 -36.76 -32.05 -10.16
CA LYS A 837 -35.32 -32.00 -9.89
C LYS A 837 -34.54 -32.87 -10.88
N ARG A 838 -35.05 -34.07 -11.19
CA ARG A 838 -34.44 -34.98 -12.17
C ARG A 838 -34.50 -34.44 -13.60
N LEU A 839 -35.61 -33.83 -14.01
CA LEU A 839 -35.75 -33.21 -15.32
C LEU A 839 -34.83 -32.00 -15.48
N LEU A 840 -34.68 -31.18 -14.42
CA LEU A 840 -33.77 -30.04 -14.43
C LEU A 840 -32.29 -30.45 -14.58
N TYR A 841 -31.87 -31.57 -13.96
CA TYR A 841 -30.52 -32.12 -14.17
C TYR A 841 -30.22 -32.47 -15.64
N VAL A 842 -31.25 -32.75 -16.45
CA VAL A 842 -31.12 -33.13 -17.86
C VAL A 842 -31.30 -31.94 -18.79
N LEU A 843 -32.21 -31.02 -18.47
CA LEU A 843 -32.43 -29.79 -19.24
C LEU A 843 -31.27 -28.81 -19.10
N TYR A 844 -30.62 -28.75 -17.93
CA TYR A 844 -29.52 -27.82 -17.66
C TYR A 844 -28.33 -27.99 -18.61
N PRO A 845 -27.79 -29.21 -18.85
CA PRO A 845 -26.75 -29.41 -19.85
C PRO A 845 -27.14 -28.99 -21.27
N ILE A 846 -28.38 -29.28 -21.70
CA ILE A 846 -28.89 -28.90 -23.03
C ILE A 846 -28.88 -27.38 -23.18
N LEU A 847 -29.48 -26.67 -22.22
CA LEU A 847 -29.53 -25.21 -22.21
C LEU A 847 -28.14 -24.59 -22.11
N SER A 848 -27.23 -25.18 -21.32
CA SER A 848 -25.86 -24.69 -21.19
C SER A 848 -25.09 -24.78 -22.50
N VAL A 849 -25.26 -25.88 -23.25
CA VAL A 849 -24.63 -26.06 -24.56
C VAL A 849 -25.25 -25.13 -25.60
N LEU A 850 -26.58 -25.04 -25.65
CA LEU A 850 -27.28 -24.14 -26.57
C LEU A 850 -26.97 -22.67 -26.29
N GLN A 851 -26.87 -22.26 -25.03
CA GLN A 851 -26.46 -20.91 -24.65
C GLN A 851 -25.03 -20.60 -25.09
N ALA A 852 -24.12 -21.58 -24.98
CA ALA A 852 -22.72 -21.40 -25.35
C ALA A 852 -22.49 -21.41 -26.88
N GLN A 853 -23.30 -22.17 -27.63
CA GLN A 853 -23.07 -22.41 -29.06
C GLN A 853 -24.05 -21.67 -29.97
N GLU A 854 -25.32 -21.53 -29.56
CA GLU A 854 -26.39 -20.89 -30.32
C GLU A 854 -27.26 -19.98 -29.41
N PRO A 855 -26.67 -18.94 -28.75
CA PRO A 855 -27.40 -18.10 -27.78
C PRO A 855 -28.58 -17.32 -28.38
N HIS A 856 -28.58 -17.12 -29.70
CA HIS A 856 -29.67 -16.50 -30.44
C HIS A 856 -30.43 -17.51 -31.31
N GLY A 857 -30.16 -18.81 -31.17
CA GLY A 857 -30.81 -19.85 -31.96
C GLY A 857 -32.27 -20.04 -31.56
N ASP A 858 -33.12 -20.30 -32.55
CA ASP A 858 -34.57 -20.45 -32.37
C ASP A 858 -34.94 -21.48 -31.30
N LEU A 859 -34.20 -22.59 -31.21
CA LEU A 859 -34.44 -23.61 -30.18
C LEU A 859 -34.13 -23.10 -28.77
N PHE A 860 -33.01 -22.38 -28.60
CA PHE A 860 -32.66 -21.82 -27.29
C PHE A 860 -33.68 -20.77 -26.86
N GLN A 861 -34.03 -19.85 -27.76
CA GLN A 861 -35.04 -18.83 -27.50
C GLN A 861 -36.41 -19.44 -27.23
N TRP A 862 -36.85 -20.42 -28.03
CA TRP A 862 -38.10 -21.16 -27.82
C TRP A 862 -38.09 -21.92 -26.49
N MET A 863 -37.01 -22.62 -26.13
CA MET A 863 -36.92 -23.33 -24.85
C MET A 863 -36.97 -22.34 -23.69
N MET A 864 -36.27 -21.20 -23.80
CA MET A 864 -36.29 -20.14 -22.80
C MET A 864 -37.69 -19.52 -22.67
N GLU A 865 -38.43 -19.35 -23.76
CA GLU A 865 -39.80 -18.86 -23.75
C GLU A 865 -40.78 -19.89 -23.20
N GLU A 866 -40.72 -21.14 -23.65
CA GLU A 866 -41.65 -22.20 -23.22
C GLU A 866 -41.45 -22.61 -21.77
N LEU A 867 -40.23 -22.59 -21.26
CA LEU A 867 -39.97 -22.80 -19.84
C LEU A 867 -40.47 -21.62 -18.99
N LYS A 868 -40.64 -20.42 -19.57
CA LYS A 868 -41.27 -19.25 -18.92
C LYS A 868 -42.80 -19.29 -18.98
N LYS A 869 -43.40 -19.92 -20.00
CA LYS A 869 -44.87 -20.01 -20.15
C LYS A 869 -45.49 -20.78 -18.98
N LYS A 870 -46.65 -20.31 -18.53
CA LYS A 870 -47.42 -20.88 -17.42
C LYS A 870 -47.88 -22.31 -17.73
#